data_AF-A0AA40VIH5-F1
#
_entry.id   AF-A0AA40VIH5-F1
#
_cell.length_a   1.000
_cell.length_b   1.000
_cell.length_c   1.000
_cell.angle_alpha   90.00
_cell.angle_beta   90.00
_cell.angle_gamma   90.00
#
_symmetry.space_group_name_H-M   'P 1'
#
loop_
_entity.id
_entity.type
_entity.pdbx_description
1 polymer ?
#
loop_
_entity_poly.entity_id
_entity_poly.type
_entity_poly.pdbx_seq_one_letter_code
_entity_poly.pdbx_strand_id
1 'polypeptide(L)'
;MVEHRTGPLLVLAGPGTGKTTTLVESVAARIARGGDPERILVLTFSRKAAVELRDRMALRIGAARAPQATTFHSFCYALVRAHQDSELFVEPLRLLSGPEQDVTVRELLAGQVDLERLGLAHVRWPDELRACLTTRGFADEVRAVLARSRELGLGPDALDAFARRIGRPDWRAASAFLAEYLDVLDLQGVLDYAELVHRAVLLARRPEIGGPLAARYDAVYVDEYQDTDPAQVRLLRALAGGRTLVAFGDPDQSIYAFRGADVNGILDFPRTFPRADGRPAPVAVLRTSRRSGAALLDATRRVTQRMPLTRLPADKVRAHRELTPVRDGGRVEVYTYPTSGTELDNIADILRRAHLEDGVPWNDMAVLVRAGSRTLPTVRRALTSAGVPVDVDGDDLPLRHEPAVAPLLTALRAVATAEAGAREDDTTGPTADAGAAGPAPKEATNAVADASAGDGRDAGDGAAPGQGPGGGAPAGRATDDDTAEQRESGDAAAAGPASDAEACWLDTETALTLLASPLAGMDAADLRRLGRALREEERAAGNPLPPPSDELLARALAEPERLAVHDPAYARGAQRLGALLRRARERLAGGGTAEEALWELWDGTPWPQRLERSARRGGAAGRNADRDLDAVCALFATAARAEERTGGRGALNFLEEIDAEDIAADTLTRRAARPDAVRLMTAHRSKGLEWRLVVVAGVQEGLWPDLRRRGSLLEADRIGRDGLAEPLTPGALLAEERRLFYVAATRARERLVVTAVKAPADDGDQPSRFLTELGVEPRDVTGRPRRPLSVAALVAELRATTVDPRVSDTLREAAAVRLARLAALADEDGRPLVPSAHPYRWWGMFEPTASKVPLRDRDQPVVLSGSALDQLANTCALQWFLGREVKADAPATAAQGFGNVVHVLADEVASGHTPADLDVLMERLDSVWNALAFDAPWKSAQEKENARVALERFLQWHVMDRTGRTPVASEHDFDVTIEAGDHRIRVRGQMDRVEADGDGRAYVVDFKTGKQAIGAAEVARHPQLAVYQLAVREGAVDDLFDGVRPEPGGAELVQLRQGAAKRDGGESLPKVQAQEPLEGEWVGDLLATAAGKVLDERFTPTAGQHCAHCAFRASCSARPEGRHVVE
;
A
#
# COMPACT_ATOMS: atom_id res chain seq x y z
N MET A 1 -2.78 -21.27 49.59
CA MET A 1 -2.29 -20.06 48.89
C MET A 1 -2.93 -18.81 49.47
N VAL A 2 -4.27 -18.69 49.45
CA VAL A 2 -5.03 -17.59 50.08
C VAL A 2 -4.67 -17.38 51.56
N GLU A 3 -4.40 -18.48 52.28
CA GLU A 3 -4.02 -18.43 53.69
C GLU A 3 -2.60 -17.90 53.96
N HIS A 4 -1.75 -17.77 52.93
CA HIS A 4 -0.35 -17.36 53.07
C HIS A 4 -0.23 -15.99 53.76
N ARG A 5 0.52 -15.95 54.86
CA ARG A 5 0.53 -14.80 55.78
C ARG A 5 1.75 -13.91 55.59
N THR A 6 2.94 -14.50 55.57
CA THR A 6 4.21 -13.78 55.65
C THR A 6 5.27 -14.36 54.72
N GLY A 7 6.20 -13.50 54.29
CA GLY A 7 7.34 -13.88 53.46
C GLY A 7 7.00 -14.09 51.98
N PRO A 8 8.01 -14.38 51.15
CA PRO A 8 7.84 -14.53 49.71
C PRO A 8 7.11 -15.83 49.35
N LEU A 9 6.33 -15.82 48.27
CA LEU A 9 5.66 -16.99 47.70
C LEU A 9 5.57 -16.85 46.19
N LEU A 10 6.04 -17.86 45.45
CA LEU A 10 5.78 -17.99 44.02
C LEU A 10 4.58 -18.92 43.80
N VAL A 11 3.60 -18.46 43.02
CA VAL A 11 2.46 -19.25 42.58
C VAL A 11 2.56 -19.48 41.08
N LEU A 12 2.88 -20.71 40.70
CA LEU A 12 2.82 -21.15 39.30
C LEU A 12 1.35 -21.38 38.93
N ALA A 13 0.89 -20.64 37.93
CA ALA A 13 -0.51 -20.59 37.54
C ALA A 13 -0.65 -20.72 36.03
N GLY A 14 -0.86 -21.95 35.55
CA GLY A 14 -1.06 -22.22 34.13
C GLY A 14 -2.35 -21.61 33.57
N PRO A 15 -2.59 -21.74 32.25
CA PRO A 15 -3.70 -21.08 31.58
C PRO A 15 -5.05 -21.60 32.10
N GLY A 16 -5.97 -20.68 32.37
CA GLY A 16 -7.31 -21.06 32.86
C GLY A 16 -7.36 -21.60 34.29
N THR A 17 -6.27 -21.54 35.05
CA THR A 17 -6.23 -22.05 36.43
C THR A 17 -6.88 -21.16 37.49
N GLY A 18 -7.35 -19.96 37.09
CA GLY A 18 -7.96 -18.98 38.01
C GLY A 18 -6.94 -18.11 38.74
N LYS A 19 -5.81 -17.77 38.09
CA LYS A 19 -4.75 -16.91 38.61
C LYS A 19 -5.29 -15.59 39.20
N THR A 20 -5.97 -14.79 38.38
CA THR A 20 -6.54 -13.50 38.77
C THR A 20 -7.53 -13.64 39.92
N THR A 21 -8.41 -14.65 39.88
CA THR A 21 -9.36 -14.93 40.98
C THR A 21 -8.62 -15.27 42.28
N THR A 22 -7.58 -16.10 42.21
CA THR A 22 -6.79 -16.49 43.38
C THR A 22 -6.06 -15.30 43.98
N LEU A 23 -5.53 -14.39 43.15
CA LEU A 23 -4.92 -13.15 43.60
C LEU A 23 -5.95 -12.27 44.34
N VAL A 24 -7.10 -12.00 43.72
CA VAL A 24 -8.18 -11.20 44.32
C VAL A 24 -8.65 -11.79 45.65
N GLU A 25 -8.88 -13.10 45.73
CA GLU A 25 -9.27 -13.76 46.98
C GLU A 25 -8.15 -13.74 48.03
N SER A 26 -6.88 -13.81 47.62
CA SER A 26 -5.74 -13.69 48.54
C SER A 26 -5.66 -12.30 49.17
N VAL A 27 -5.94 -11.25 48.37
CA VAL A 27 -6.02 -9.86 48.84
C VAL A 27 -7.23 -9.68 49.77
N ALA A 28 -8.42 -10.13 49.33
CA ALA A 28 -9.65 -10.02 50.11
C ALA A 28 -9.54 -10.73 51.46
N ALA A 29 -8.94 -11.93 51.49
CA ALA A 29 -8.71 -12.67 52.73
C ALA A 29 -7.70 -11.99 53.66
N ARG A 30 -6.74 -11.21 53.14
CA ARG A 30 -5.82 -10.41 53.97
C ARG A 30 -6.54 -9.23 54.63
N ILE A 31 -7.39 -8.54 53.88
CA ILE A 31 -8.19 -7.41 54.38
C ILE A 31 -9.22 -7.90 55.41
N ALA A 32 -9.90 -9.02 55.13
CA ALA A 32 -10.85 -9.62 56.06
C ALA A 32 -10.22 -10.04 57.40
N ARG A 33 -8.90 -10.26 57.43
CA ARG A 33 -8.12 -10.57 58.64
C ARG A 33 -7.61 -9.32 59.37
N GLY A 34 -8.06 -8.12 58.98
CA GLY A 34 -7.66 -6.85 59.59
C GLY A 34 -6.47 -6.16 58.90
N GLY A 35 -6.06 -6.61 57.71
CA GLY A 35 -5.06 -5.89 56.91
C GLY A 35 -5.63 -4.58 56.33
N ASP A 36 -4.85 -3.51 56.41
CA ASP A 36 -5.20 -2.22 55.83
C ASP A 36 -5.09 -2.24 54.30
N PRO A 37 -6.18 -1.95 53.54
CA PRO A 37 -6.13 -1.89 52.08
C PRO A 37 -5.09 -0.93 51.51
N GLU A 38 -4.81 0.19 52.17
CA GLU A 38 -3.84 1.19 51.69
C GLU A 38 -2.39 0.68 51.79
N ARG A 39 -2.15 -0.33 52.63
CA ARG A 39 -0.85 -0.98 52.83
C ARG A 39 -0.68 -2.22 51.94
N ILE A 40 -1.54 -2.41 50.93
CA ILE A 40 -1.45 -3.50 49.96
C ILE A 40 -1.25 -2.91 48.56
N LEU A 41 -0.19 -3.36 47.88
CA LEU A 41 0.12 -2.98 46.50
C LEU A 41 -0.07 -4.17 45.56
N VAL A 42 -0.78 -3.97 44.46
CA VAL A 42 -0.92 -4.93 43.36
C VAL A 42 -0.28 -4.37 42.10
N LEU A 43 0.74 -5.07 41.59
CA LEU A 43 1.46 -4.72 40.37
C LEU A 43 1.14 -5.73 39.26
N THR A 44 0.98 -5.22 38.04
CA THR A 44 0.78 -6.02 36.83
C THR A 44 1.51 -5.40 35.64
N PHE A 45 1.54 -6.09 34.50
CA PHE A 45 2.28 -5.66 33.31
C PHE A 45 1.48 -4.74 32.39
N SER A 46 0.15 -4.94 32.26
CA SER A 46 -0.68 -4.17 31.32
C SER A 46 -1.67 -3.25 32.03
N ARG A 47 -1.96 -2.09 31.42
CA ARG A 47 -2.98 -1.15 31.91
C ARG A 47 -4.36 -1.81 32.00
N LYS A 48 -4.71 -2.63 31.00
CA LYS A 48 -5.96 -3.40 30.97
C LYS A 48 -6.08 -4.35 32.17
N ALA A 49 -5.03 -5.10 32.48
CA ALA A 49 -5.02 -6.00 33.63
C ALA A 49 -5.09 -5.22 34.95
N ALA A 50 -4.47 -4.03 35.04
CA ALA A 50 -4.53 -3.19 36.24
C ALA A 50 -5.97 -2.71 36.51
N VAL A 51 -6.65 -2.21 35.47
CA VAL A 51 -8.06 -1.78 35.55
C VAL A 51 -8.95 -2.97 35.92
N GLU A 52 -8.78 -4.11 35.27
CA GLU A 52 -9.58 -5.31 35.56
C GLU A 52 -9.38 -5.81 37.01
N LEU A 53 -8.13 -5.86 37.48
CA LEU A 53 -7.82 -6.26 38.87
C LEU A 53 -8.43 -5.28 39.86
N ARG A 54 -8.30 -3.97 39.62
CA ARG A 54 -8.90 -2.93 40.45
C ARG A 54 -10.41 -3.10 40.53
N ASP A 55 -11.08 -3.25 39.39
CA ASP A 55 -12.54 -3.35 39.32
C ASP A 55 -13.04 -4.64 39.99
N ARG A 56 -12.35 -5.78 39.78
CA ARG A 56 -12.66 -7.05 40.47
C ARG A 56 -12.46 -6.96 41.98
N MET A 57 -11.38 -6.31 42.45
CA MET A 57 -11.13 -6.10 43.87
C MET A 57 -12.18 -5.16 44.49
N ALA A 58 -12.54 -4.07 43.80
CA ALA A 58 -13.57 -3.15 44.24
C ALA A 58 -14.93 -3.84 44.35
N LEU A 59 -15.30 -4.70 43.39
CA LEU A 59 -16.52 -5.52 43.46
C LEU A 59 -16.48 -6.53 44.61
N ARG A 60 -15.31 -7.11 44.90
CA ARG A 60 -15.16 -8.17 45.91
C ARG A 60 -15.07 -7.66 47.35
N ILE A 61 -14.48 -6.48 47.56
CA ILE A 61 -14.09 -5.93 48.89
C ILE A 61 -14.88 -4.65 49.23
N GLY A 62 -15.44 -3.97 48.22
CA GLY A 62 -16.08 -2.65 48.31
C GLY A 62 -15.15 -1.52 47.83
N ALA A 63 -15.68 -0.60 47.02
CA ALA A 63 -14.89 0.43 46.32
C ALA A 63 -14.07 1.35 47.24
N ALA A 64 -14.61 1.74 48.40
CA ALA A 64 -13.93 2.60 49.39
C ALA A 64 -12.76 1.91 50.12
N ARG A 65 -12.59 0.60 49.97
CA ARG A 65 -11.56 -0.22 50.63
C ARG A 65 -10.72 -1.01 49.63
N ALA A 66 -10.72 -0.63 48.35
CA ALA A 66 -9.99 -1.34 47.31
C ALA A 66 -8.49 -0.96 47.34
N PRO A 67 -7.57 -1.94 47.41
CA PRO A 67 -6.13 -1.67 47.34
C PRO A 67 -5.70 -1.02 46.03
N GLN A 68 -4.52 -0.41 46.05
CA GLN A 68 -3.91 0.16 44.85
C GLN A 68 -3.51 -0.97 43.87
N ALA A 69 -4.11 -0.97 42.68
CA ALA A 69 -3.70 -1.79 41.54
C ALA A 69 -3.19 -0.90 40.41
N THR A 70 -1.95 -1.12 39.99
CA THR A 70 -1.29 -0.30 38.96
C THR A 70 -0.27 -1.12 38.16
N THR A 71 0.29 -0.52 37.11
CA THR A 71 1.41 -1.13 36.36
C THR A 71 2.75 -0.77 37.00
N PHE A 72 3.81 -1.53 36.68
CA PHE A 72 5.19 -1.19 37.09
C PHE A 72 5.57 0.24 36.64
N HIS A 73 5.34 0.57 35.37
CA HIS A 73 5.67 1.89 34.82
C HIS A 73 4.89 3.01 35.49
N SER A 74 3.57 2.84 35.70
CA SER A 74 2.74 3.83 36.39
C SER A 74 3.16 4.03 37.85
N PHE A 75 3.60 2.97 38.54
CA PHE A 75 4.16 3.08 39.88
C PHE A 75 5.49 3.83 39.88
N CYS A 76 6.41 3.50 38.97
CA CYS A 76 7.69 4.19 38.82
C CYS A 76 7.50 5.68 38.52
N TYR A 77 6.58 6.02 37.61
CA TYR A 77 6.23 7.40 37.30
C TYR A 77 5.78 8.17 38.54
N ALA A 78 4.84 7.61 39.32
CA ALA A 78 4.38 8.23 40.55
C ALA A 78 5.50 8.40 41.58
N LEU A 79 6.41 7.43 41.70
CA LEU A 79 7.55 7.51 42.61
C LEU A 79 8.56 8.58 42.19
N VAL A 80 8.95 8.62 40.91
CA VAL A 80 9.89 9.63 40.40
C VAL A 80 9.31 11.03 40.54
N ARG A 81 8.04 11.21 40.14
CA ARG A 81 7.34 12.50 40.25
C ARG A 81 7.22 13.00 41.68
N ALA A 82 6.97 12.11 42.66
CA ALA A 82 6.85 12.50 44.06
C ALA A 82 8.17 12.97 44.70
N HIS A 83 9.30 12.67 44.07
CA HIS A 83 10.65 13.01 44.54
C HIS A 83 11.40 13.90 43.55
N GLN A 84 10.69 14.48 42.58
CA GLN A 84 11.22 15.49 41.68
C GLN A 84 11.26 16.83 42.40
N ASP A 85 12.33 17.59 42.20
CA ASP A 85 12.47 18.90 42.83
C ASP A 85 11.52 19.90 42.16
N SER A 86 10.55 20.40 42.93
CA SER A 86 9.54 21.35 42.46
C SER A 86 10.13 22.73 42.10
N GLU A 87 11.34 23.05 42.57
CA GLU A 87 12.02 24.31 42.24
C GLU A 87 12.80 24.24 40.93
N LEU A 88 13.19 23.03 40.49
CA LEU A 88 13.95 22.81 39.25
C LEU A 88 13.07 22.52 38.03
N PHE A 89 11.83 22.07 38.23
CA PHE A 89 10.92 21.69 37.14
C PHE A 89 9.52 22.28 37.36
N VAL A 90 9.14 23.27 36.52
CA VAL A 90 7.81 23.91 36.56
C VAL A 90 6.72 23.04 35.92
N GLU A 91 7.11 22.20 34.95
CA GLU A 91 6.20 21.32 34.21
C GLU A 91 6.27 19.85 34.68
N PRO A 92 5.15 19.10 34.60
CA PRO A 92 5.13 17.70 34.97
C PRO A 92 6.00 16.84 34.04
N LEU A 93 6.74 15.89 34.63
CA LEU A 93 7.53 14.88 33.91
C LEU A 93 6.78 14.28 32.72
N ARG A 94 7.35 14.44 31.52
CA ARG A 94 6.81 13.88 30.26
C ARG A 94 7.55 12.60 29.89
N LEU A 95 6.82 11.61 29.36
CA LEU A 95 7.40 10.35 28.88
C LEU A 95 7.45 10.32 27.35
N LEU A 96 8.59 9.96 26.78
CA LEU A 96 8.75 9.74 25.34
C LEU A 96 8.02 8.45 24.91
N SER A 97 7.28 8.52 23.81
CA SER A 97 6.82 7.34 23.09
C SER A 97 7.97 6.65 22.35
N GLY A 98 7.75 5.41 21.90
CA GLY A 98 8.74 4.66 21.13
C GLY A 98 9.17 5.36 19.83
N PRO A 99 8.25 5.91 19.02
CA PRO A 99 8.59 6.73 17.86
C PRO A 99 9.31 8.03 18.21
N GLU A 100 8.89 8.76 19.24
CA GLU A 100 9.59 9.99 19.67
C GLU A 100 11.03 9.68 20.09
N GLN A 101 11.23 8.61 20.86
CA GLN A 101 12.56 8.16 21.22
C GLN A 101 13.40 7.82 19.97
N ASP A 102 12.81 7.19 18.96
CA ASP A 102 13.50 6.88 17.70
C ASP A 102 13.97 8.15 16.98
N VAL A 103 13.09 9.15 16.87
CA VAL A 103 13.41 10.46 16.28
C VAL A 103 14.54 11.14 17.07
N THR A 104 14.43 11.21 18.40
CA THR A 104 15.48 11.81 19.24
C THR A 104 16.83 11.11 19.06
N VAL A 105 16.86 9.77 19.03
CA VAL A 105 18.09 9.02 18.82
C VAL A 105 18.66 9.29 17.42
N ARG A 106 17.83 9.32 16.38
CA ARG A 106 18.25 9.63 15.00
C ARG A 106 18.81 11.04 14.85
N GLU A 107 18.13 12.05 15.41
CA GLU A 107 18.59 13.45 15.39
C GLU A 107 19.98 13.57 16.05
N LEU A 108 20.15 12.97 17.22
CA LEU A 108 21.43 13.00 17.94
C LEU A 108 22.54 12.24 17.19
N LEU A 109 22.24 11.09 16.59
CA LEU A 109 23.21 10.32 15.81
C LEU A 109 23.62 11.06 14.52
N ALA A 110 22.67 11.66 13.80
CA ALA A 110 22.95 12.47 12.62
C ALA A 110 23.81 13.70 12.98
N GLY A 111 23.49 14.37 14.09
CA GLY A 111 24.24 15.51 14.59
C GLY A 111 25.70 15.21 14.96
N GLN A 112 26.05 13.95 15.24
CA GLN A 112 27.45 13.59 15.53
C GLN A 112 28.40 13.90 14.36
N VAL A 113 27.93 13.79 13.11
CA VAL A 113 28.73 14.07 11.92
C VAL A 113 29.10 15.55 11.86
N ASP A 114 28.15 16.43 12.17
CA ASP A 114 28.36 17.87 12.21
C ASP A 114 29.24 18.28 13.40
N LEU A 115 29.01 17.69 14.58
CA LEU A 115 29.84 17.92 15.75
C LEU A 115 31.29 17.47 15.51
N GLU A 116 31.51 16.36 14.79
CA GLU A 116 32.86 15.89 14.44
C GLU A 116 33.52 16.88 13.47
N ARG A 117 32.80 17.36 12.45
CA ARG A 117 33.28 18.38 11.51
C ARG A 117 33.67 19.69 12.20
N LEU A 118 32.93 20.08 13.24
CA LEU A 118 33.17 21.28 14.04
C LEU A 118 34.22 21.08 15.14
N GLY A 119 34.74 19.86 15.34
CA GLY A 119 35.69 19.55 16.41
C GLY A 119 35.09 19.53 17.82
N LEU A 120 33.75 19.45 17.92
CA LEU A 120 32.96 19.45 19.15
C LEU A 120 32.43 18.06 19.54
N ALA A 121 32.69 17.02 18.74
CA ALA A 121 32.22 15.68 19.02
C ALA A 121 32.83 15.10 20.31
N HIS A 122 31.96 14.75 21.26
CA HIS A 122 32.32 14.04 22.49
C HIS A 122 32.21 12.52 22.33
N VAL A 123 31.33 12.04 21.45
CA VAL A 123 31.19 10.62 21.12
C VAL A 123 32.07 10.29 19.92
N ARG A 124 32.91 9.26 20.05
CA ARG A 124 33.73 8.74 18.94
C ARG A 124 33.27 7.34 18.58
N TRP A 125 32.47 7.25 17.53
CA TRP A 125 32.08 5.97 16.94
C TRP A 125 33.26 5.34 16.18
N PRO A 126 33.40 4.00 16.19
CA PRO A 126 34.36 3.30 15.33
C PRO A 126 34.20 3.70 13.86
N ASP A 127 35.30 3.80 13.13
CA ASP A 127 35.32 4.25 11.72
C ASP A 127 34.35 3.45 10.83
N GLU A 128 34.25 2.14 11.07
CA GLU A 128 33.37 1.20 10.36
C GLU A 128 31.87 1.51 10.54
N LEU A 129 31.51 2.17 11.65
CA LEU A 129 30.12 2.50 11.99
C LEU A 129 29.72 3.93 11.57
N ARG A 130 30.66 4.80 11.18
CA ARG A 130 30.35 6.19 10.81
C ARG A 130 29.31 6.30 9.69
N ALA A 131 29.43 5.45 8.66
CA ALA A 131 28.47 5.43 7.55
C ALA A 131 27.05 4.96 7.98
N CYS A 132 26.94 4.31 9.14
CA CYS A 132 25.66 3.81 9.66
C CYS A 132 24.89 4.86 10.47
N LEU A 133 25.53 5.95 10.92
CA LEU A 133 24.95 6.92 11.86
C LEU A 133 23.62 7.55 11.38
N THR A 134 23.48 7.74 10.06
CA THR A 134 22.27 8.32 9.45
C THR A 134 21.23 7.27 9.08
N THR A 135 21.52 5.98 9.29
CA THR A 135 20.61 4.89 8.93
C THR A 135 19.64 4.60 10.08
N ARG A 136 18.38 4.35 9.73
CA ARG A 136 17.34 3.98 10.69
C ARG A 136 17.66 2.68 11.44
N GLY A 137 18.20 1.68 10.73
CA GLY A 137 18.56 0.40 11.32
C GLY A 137 19.61 0.53 12.42
N PHE A 138 20.58 1.43 12.26
CA PHE A 138 21.58 1.67 13.29
C PHE A 138 21.01 2.39 14.52
N ALA A 139 20.13 3.37 14.33
CA ALA A 139 19.43 4.03 15.43
C ALA A 139 18.63 3.03 16.29
N ASP A 140 17.94 2.08 15.64
CA ASP A 140 17.24 0.98 16.31
C ASP A 140 18.20 0.12 17.18
N GLU A 141 19.38 -0.19 16.65
CA GLU A 141 20.39 -0.95 17.37
C GLU A 141 20.96 -0.18 18.57
N VAL A 142 21.25 1.11 18.41
CA VAL A 142 21.72 1.97 19.50
C VAL A 142 20.66 2.02 20.60
N ARG A 143 19.39 2.27 20.24
CA ARG A 143 18.26 2.27 21.19
C ARG A 143 18.16 0.95 21.96
N ALA A 144 18.36 -0.19 21.29
CA ALA A 144 18.37 -1.50 21.96
C ALA A 144 19.50 -1.60 23.00
N VAL A 145 20.70 -1.08 22.71
CA VAL A 145 21.82 -1.01 23.67
C VAL A 145 21.48 -0.11 24.86
N LEU A 146 20.88 1.07 24.62
CA LEU A 146 20.49 2.00 25.69
C LEU A 146 19.47 1.33 26.62
N ALA A 147 18.37 0.81 26.05
CA ALA A 147 17.31 0.14 26.79
C ALA A 147 17.86 -1.04 27.61
N ARG A 148 18.65 -1.93 26.98
CA ARG A 148 19.23 -3.09 27.66
C ARG A 148 20.17 -2.71 28.80
N SER A 149 20.95 -1.64 28.62
CA SER A 149 21.86 -1.13 29.66
C SER A 149 21.08 -0.64 30.87
N ARG A 150 19.99 0.12 30.66
CA ARG A 150 19.12 0.61 31.73
C ARG A 150 18.39 -0.52 32.45
N GLU A 151 17.86 -1.51 31.72
CA GLU A 151 17.25 -2.73 32.26
C GLU A 151 18.20 -3.48 33.21
N LEU A 152 19.49 -3.56 32.86
CA LEU A 152 20.50 -4.20 33.70
C LEU A 152 21.00 -3.30 34.84
N GLY A 153 20.67 -2.02 34.81
CA GLY A 153 21.05 -1.05 35.83
C GLY A 153 22.44 -0.46 35.61
N LEU A 154 22.93 -0.50 34.37
CA LEU A 154 24.22 0.04 33.98
C LEU A 154 24.07 1.51 33.60
N GLY A 155 24.60 2.40 34.44
CA GLY A 155 24.86 3.81 34.12
C GLY A 155 25.88 3.99 32.98
N PRO A 156 26.07 5.20 32.41
CA PRO A 156 27.05 5.44 31.35
C PRO A 156 28.46 4.94 31.72
N ASP A 157 28.96 5.31 32.90
CA ASP A 157 30.28 4.88 33.40
C ASP A 157 30.39 3.37 33.60
N ALA A 158 29.31 2.74 34.08
CA ALA A 158 29.26 1.30 34.30
C ALA A 158 29.25 0.53 32.97
N LEU A 159 28.57 1.06 31.95
CA LEU A 159 28.57 0.51 30.60
C LEU A 159 29.95 0.68 29.94
N ASP A 160 30.60 1.83 30.07
CA ASP A 160 31.96 2.05 29.57
C ASP A 160 32.96 1.08 30.23
N ALA A 161 32.91 0.95 31.56
CA ALA A 161 33.76 0.00 32.29
C ALA A 161 33.51 -1.45 31.84
N PHE A 162 32.25 -1.81 31.62
CA PHE A 162 31.87 -3.12 31.09
C PHE A 162 32.41 -3.34 29.67
N ALA A 163 32.24 -2.36 28.79
CA ALA A 163 32.69 -2.38 27.40
C ALA A 163 34.22 -2.51 27.30
N ARG A 164 34.97 -1.76 28.12
CA ARG A 164 36.44 -1.88 28.22
C ARG A 164 36.89 -3.27 28.62
N ARG A 165 36.24 -3.87 29.62
CA ARG A 165 36.58 -5.21 30.12
C ARG A 165 36.37 -6.30 29.07
N ILE A 166 35.34 -6.15 28.23
CA ILE A 166 34.98 -7.13 27.20
C ILE A 166 35.67 -6.83 25.86
N GLY A 167 36.25 -5.65 25.68
CA GLY A 167 36.96 -5.25 24.46
C GLY A 167 36.02 -4.81 23.32
N ARG A 168 34.90 -4.15 23.65
CA ARG A 168 33.88 -3.69 22.69
C ARG A 168 33.93 -2.15 22.51
N PRO A 169 34.67 -1.61 21.51
CA PRO A 169 34.82 -0.17 21.32
C PRO A 169 33.51 0.51 20.90
N ASP A 170 32.66 -0.20 20.16
CA ASP A 170 31.30 0.18 19.80
C ASP A 170 30.41 0.40 21.03
N TRP A 171 30.50 -0.46 22.05
CA TRP A 171 29.78 -0.25 23.32
C TRP A 171 30.34 0.91 24.16
N ARG A 172 31.64 1.22 24.04
CA ARG A 172 32.18 2.46 24.65
C ARG A 172 31.60 3.69 23.98
N ALA A 173 31.53 3.71 22.64
CA ALA A 173 30.87 4.79 21.92
C ALA A 173 29.40 4.92 22.33
N ALA A 174 28.67 3.81 22.40
CA ALA A 174 27.29 3.79 22.87
C ALA A 174 27.14 4.26 24.34
N SER A 175 28.13 4.04 25.20
CA SER A 175 28.11 4.54 26.59
C SER A 175 28.29 6.06 26.69
N ALA A 176 29.15 6.64 25.84
CA ALA A 176 29.29 8.09 25.73
C ALA A 176 28.02 8.71 25.13
N PHE A 177 27.47 8.09 24.09
CA PHE A 177 26.18 8.49 23.50
C PHE A 177 25.05 8.39 24.52
N LEU A 178 25.03 7.37 25.38
CA LEU A 178 24.04 7.24 26.45
C LEU A 178 24.13 8.39 27.46
N ALA A 179 25.32 8.90 27.76
CA ALA A 179 25.47 10.07 28.63
C ALA A 179 24.86 11.32 27.96
N GLU A 180 25.25 11.60 26.72
CA GLU A 180 24.73 12.73 25.94
C GLU A 180 23.20 12.65 25.78
N TYR A 181 22.68 11.47 25.44
CA TYR A 181 21.24 11.22 25.33
C TYR A 181 20.51 11.57 26.63
N LEU A 182 21.01 11.10 27.78
CA LEU A 182 20.38 11.39 29.08
C LEU A 182 20.45 12.87 29.44
N ASP A 183 21.56 13.55 29.13
CA ASP A 183 21.69 15.00 29.35
C ASP A 183 20.65 15.77 28.52
N VAL A 184 20.43 15.38 27.25
CA VAL A 184 19.41 15.96 26.37
C VAL A 184 18.01 15.72 26.94
N LEU A 185 17.71 14.50 27.40
CA LEU A 185 16.42 14.19 28.02
C LEU A 185 16.17 15.04 29.28
N ASP A 186 17.19 15.18 30.14
CA ASP A 186 17.10 15.96 31.38
C ASP A 186 16.92 17.46 31.11
N LEU A 187 17.65 18.03 30.14
CA LEU A 187 17.49 19.42 29.71
C LEU A 187 16.08 19.71 29.18
N GLN A 188 15.45 18.73 28.55
CA GLN A 188 14.09 18.82 28.02
C GLN A 188 13.00 18.43 29.05
N GLY A 189 13.38 17.96 30.24
CA GLY A 189 12.43 17.50 31.26
C GLY A 189 11.63 16.25 30.86
N VAL A 190 12.15 15.42 29.94
CA VAL A 190 11.51 14.21 29.42
C VAL A 190 12.23 12.94 29.89
N LEU A 191 11.56 11.79 29.88
CA LEU A 191 12.18 10.47 30.12
C LEU A 191 11.65 9.40 29.18
N ASP A 192 12.46 8.38 28.88
CA ASP A 192 11.96 7.13 28.31
C ASP A 192 11.54 6.12 29.40
N TYR A 193 10.87 5.03 28.99
CA TYR A 193 10.37 4.01 29.91
C TYR A 193 11.46 3.23 30.64
N ALA A 194 12.58 2.94 29.99
CA ALA A 194 13.66 2.16 30.60
C ALA A 194 14.39 2.99 31.66
N GLU A 195 14.66 4.25 31.36
CA GLU A 195 15.24 5.21 32.30
C GLU A 195 14.29 5.52 33.46
N LEU A 196 12.97 5.62 33.22
CA LEU A 196 11.99 5.80 34.29
C LEU A 196 12.09 4.70 35.36
N VAL A 197 12.14 3.43 34.94
CA VAL A 197 12.28 2.29 35.87
C VAL A 197 13.66 2.33 36.53
N HIS A 198 14.71 2.69 35.80
CA HIS A 198 16.06 2.85 36.34
C HIS A 198 16.12 3.88 37.49
N ARG A 199 15.60 5.09 37.28
CA ARG A 199 15.53 6.14 38.31
C ARG A 199 14.70 5.73 39.51
N ALA A 200 13.55 5.09 39.29
CA ALA A 200 12.73 4.56 40.37
C ALA A 200 13.48 3.54 41.24
N VAL A 201 14.29 2.66 40.63
CA VAL A 201 15.15 1.71 41.36
C VAL A 201 16.22 2.43 42.18
N LEU A 202 16.85 3.47 41.62
CA LEU A 202 17.84 4.27 42.35
C LEU A 202 17.22 4.96 43.56
N LEU A 203 16.06 5.62 43.38
CA LEU A 203 15.30 6.25 44.47
C LEU A 203 14.91 5.24 45.54
N ALA A 204 14.36 4.08 45.16
CA ALA A 204 13.94 3.05 46.11
C ALA A 204 15.11 2.42 46.90
N ARG A 205 16.36 2.60 46.45
CA ARG A 205 17.57 2.14 47.16
C ARG A 205 18.16 3.17 48.10
N ARG A 206 17.80 4.45 47.98
CA ARG A 206 18.25 5.49 48.90
C ARG A 206 17.66 5.24 50.29
N PRO A 207 18.44 5.16 51.37
CA PRO A 207 17.93 4.82 52.70
C PRO A 207 16.77 5.69 53.18
N GLU A 208 16.82 6.99 52.88
CA GLU A 208 15.84 8.01 53.25
C GLU A 208 14.49 7.87 52.51
N ILE A 209 14.47 7.25 51.34
CA ILE A 209 13.24 6.99 50.55
C ILE A 209 12.81 5.53 50.70
N GLY A 210 13.74 4.60 50.52
CA GLY A 210 13.49 3.15 50.47
C GLY A 210 12.94 2.59 51.79
N GLY A 211 13.43 3.08 52.94
CA GLY A 211 12.91 2.67 54.26
C GLY A 211 11.42 2.99 54.42
N PRO A 212 11.02 4.26 54.32
CA PRO A 212 9.61 4.68 54.33
C PRO A 212 8.77 4.02 53.24
N LEU A 213 9.28 3.94 52.00
CA LEU A 213 8.59 3.34 50.87
C LEU A 213 8.26 1.86 51.10
N ALA A 214 9.23 1.09 51.59
CA ALA A 214 9.02 -0.31 51.90
C ALA A 214 8.09 -0.47 53.13
N ALA A 215 8.14 0.44 54.11
CA ALA A 215 7.27 0.45 55.28
C ALA A 215 5.81 0.82 54.98
N ARG A 216 5.56 1.48 53.85
CA ARG A 216 4.21 1.83 53.36
C ARG A 216 3.38 0.59 53.04
N TYR A 217 4.00 -0.49 52.58
CA TYR A 217 3.29 -1.68 52.13
C TYR A 217 3.63 -2.90 52.99
N ASP A 218 2.62 -3.52 53.60
CA ASP A 218 2.78 -4.80 54.32
C ASP A 218 2.83 -5.99 53.37
N ALA A 219 2.28 -5.79 52.17
CA ALA A 219 2.13 -6.82 51.16
C ALA A 219 2.20 -6.27 49.73
N VAL A 220 3.00 -6.94 48.91
CA VAL A 220 3.05 -6.71 47.46
C VAL A 220 2.58 -7.98 46.75
N TYR A 221 1.63 -7.82 45.84
CA TYR A 221 1.17 -8.86 44.93
C TYR A 221 1.62 -8.51 43.51
N VAL A 222 2.14 -9.48 42.78
CA VAL A 222 2.54 -9.30 41.39
C VAL A 222 1.81 -10.31 40.51
N ASP A 223 1.13 -9.82 39.49
CA ASP A 223 0.55 -10.63 38.43
C ASP A 223 1.43 -10.59 37.17
N GLU A 224 1.39 -11.67 36.38
CA GLU A 224 2.23 -11.84 35.18
C GLU A 224 3.74 -11.72 35.45
N TYR A 225 4.22 -12.27 36.57
CA TYR A 225 5.61 -12.13 37.00
C TYR A 225 6.65 -12.65 35.98
N GLN A 226 6.28 -13.55 35.07
CA GLN A 226 7.16 -14.00 33.99
C GLN A 226 7.50 -12.91 32.97
N ASP A 227 6.73 -11.81 32.92
CA ASP A 227 6.92 -10.72 31.96
C ASP A 227 7.79 -9.58 32.54
N THR A 228 8.37 -9.76 33.73
CA THR A 228 9.22 -8.72 34.35
C THR A 228 10.61 -8.68 33.75
N ASP A 229 11.14 -7.47 33.59
CA ASP A 229 12.55 -7.25 33.26
C ASP A 229 13.45 -7.24 34.53
N PRO A 230 14.80 -7.30 34.39
CA PRO A 230 15.70 -7.29 35.54
C PRO A 230 15.62 -6.03 36.42
N ALA A 231 15.26 -4.86 35.88
CA ALA A 231 15.11 -3.62 36.65
C ALA A 231 13.86 -3.65 37.53
N GLN A 232 12.74 -4.14 36.99
CA GLN A 232 11.51 -4.36 37.74
C GLN A 232 11.73 -5.36 38.89
N VAL A 233 12.50 -6.43 38.66
CA VAL A 233 12.88 -7.36 39.74
C VAL A 233 13.72 -6.65 40.82
N ARG A 234 14.66 -5.76 40.44
CA ARG A 234 15.43 -4.95 41.42
C ARG A 234 14.53 -4.00 42.21
N LEU A 235 13.52 -3.39 41.56
CA LEU A 235 12.53 -2.55 42.23
C LEU A 235 11.73 -3.36 43.25
N LEU A 236 11.25 -4.55 42.89
CA LEU A 236 10.53 -5.43 43.80
C LEU A 236 11.37 -5.83 45.01
N ARG A 237 12.69 -6.04 44.84
CA ARG A 237 13.59 -6.29 45.97
C ARG A 237 13.66 -5.11 46.93
N ALA A 238 13.69 -3.89 46.42
CA ALA A 238 13.66 -2.68 47.23
C ALA A 238 12.31 -2.50 47.95
N LEU A 239 11.19 -2.73 47.25
CA LEU A 239 9.84 -2.60 47.81
C LEU A 239 9.51 -3.67 48.85
N ALA A 240 9.85 -4.94 48.56
CA ALA A 240 9.50 -6.04 49.43
C ALA A 240 10.26 -5.96 50.76
N GLY A 241 11.55 -5.60 50.79
CA GLY A 241 12.29 -5.34 52.02
C GLY A 241 12.18 -6.43 53.11
N GLY A 242 12.02 -7.70 52.72
CA GLY A 242 11.78 -8.83 53.63
C GLY A 242 10.32 -9.06 54.06
N ARG A 243 9.38 -8.21 53.61
CA ARG A 243 7.93 -8.30 53.83
C ARG A 243 7.27 -9.30 52.87
N THR A 244 5.93 -9.34 52.88
CA THR A 244 5.18 -10.33 52.14
C THR A 244 5.13 -9.99 50.65
N LEU A 245 5.69 -10.87 49.81
CA LEU A 245 5.65 -10.78 48.35
C LEU A 245 4.99 -12.03 47.79
N VAL A 246 3.90 -11.87 47.04
CA VAL A 246 3.23 -13.00 46.36
C VAL A 246 3.22 -12.76 44.87
N ALA A 247 4.03 -13.54 44.14
CA ALA A 247 4.13 -13.44 42.68
C ALA A 247 3.35 -14.57 42.02
N PHE A 248 2.52 -14.23 41.04
CA PHE A 248 1.79 -15.15 40.20
C PHE A 248 2.36 -15.12 38.78
N GLY A 249 2.60 -16.28 38.19
CA GLY A 249 3.08 -16.33 36.81
C GLY A 249 3.04 -17.71 36.18
N ASP A 250 3.19 -17.72 34.86
CA ASP A 250 3.34 -18.92 34.04
C ASP A 250 4.65 -18.84 33.24
N PRO A 251 5.71 -19.56 33.64
CA PRO A 251 6.98 -19.54 32.90
C PRO A 251 6.86 -20.09 31.47
N ASP A 252 5.81 -20.87 31.17
CA ASP A 252 5.54 -21.37 29.81
C ASP A 252 4.88 -20.29 28.91
N GLN A 253 4.51 -19.12 29.46
CA GLN A 253 3.94 -17.96 28.74
C GLN A 253 4.82 -16.69 28.78
N SER A 254 6.12 -16.87 29.00
CA SER A 254 7.12 -15.80 28.86
C SER A 254 7.41 -15.55 27.37
N ILE A 255 6.69 -14.60 26.77
CA ILE A 255 6.74 -14.30 25.31
C ILE A 255 7.17 -12.87 24.98
N TYR A 256 7.49 -12.04 25.98
CA TYR A 256 7.86 -10.62 25.79
C TYR A 256 9.36 -10.36 25.93
N ALA A 257 10.22 -11.32 25.56
CA ALA A 257 11.68 -11.13 25.60
C ALA A 257 12.14 -9.94 24.76
N PHE A 258 11.49 -9.71 23.62
CA PHE A 258 11.71 -8.53 22.76
C PHE A 258 11.32 -7.18 23.40
N ARG A 259 10.64 -7.20 24.56
CA ARG A 259 10.33 -6.01 25.38
C ARG A 259 11.12 -5.99 26.70
N GLY A 260 12.23 -6.73 26.78
CA GLY A 260 13.09 -6.78 27.95
C GLY A 260 12.71 -7.81 29.03
N ALA A 261 11.58 -8.53 28.87
CA ALA A 261 11.19 -9.54 29.85
C ALA A 261 12.19 -10.69 29.90
N ASP A 262 12.58 -11.10 31.12
CA ASP A 262 13.53 -12.19 31.32
C ASP A 262 12.88 -13.36 32.06
N VAL A 263 12.73 -14.49 31.37
CA VAL A 263 12.19 -15.72 31.96
C VAL A 263 13.02 -16.20 33.16
N ASN A 264 14.31 -15.85 33.23
CA ASN A 264 15.13 -16.16 34.39
C ASN A 264 14.61 -15.48 35.66
N GLY A 265 13.92 -14.35 35.55
CA GLY A 265 13.30 -13.67 36.69
C GLY A 265 12.36 -14.57 37.48
N ILE A 266 11.44 -15.28 36.80
CA ILE A 266 10.52 -16.25 37.43
C ILE A 266 11.21 -17.54 37.84
N LEU A 267 12.19 -18.00 37.06
CA LEU A 267 12.95 -19.21 37.36
C LEU A 267 13.83 -19.06 38.62
N ASP A 268 14.41 -17.88 38.82
CA ASP A 268 15.30 -17.54 39.93
C ASP A 268 14.58 -16.90 41.12
N PHE A 269 13.26 -16.70 41.06
CA PHE A 269 12.47 -16.11 42.14
C PHE A 269 12.74 -16.76 43.50
N PRO A 270 12.76 -18.11 43.65
CA PRO A 270 12.99 -18.74 44.95
C PRO A 270 14.32 -18.35 45.60
N ARG A 271 15.37 -18.09 44.81
CA ARG A 271 16.69 -17.68 45.29
C ARG A 271 16.80 -16.17 45.45
N THR A 272 16.12 -15.41 44.59
CA THR A 272 16.17 -13.95 44.57
C THR A 272 15.41 -13.33 45.75
N PHE A 273 14.31 -13.97 46.16
CA PHE A 273 13.50 -13.58 47.31
C PHE A 273 13.53 -14.70 48.36
N PRO A 274 14.63 -14.89 49.10
CA PRO A 274 14.70 -15.91 50.13
C PRO A 274 13.76 -15.56 51.29
N ARG A 275 13.40 -16.57 52.06
CA ARG A 275 12.73 -16.39 53.36
C ARG A 275 13.66 -15.67 54.33
N ALA A 276 13.09 -15.15 55.42
CA ALA A 276 13.87 -14.53 56.50
C ALA A 276 14.92 -15.48 57.12
N ASP A 277 14.71 -16.80 57.03
CA ASP A 277 15.66 -17.83 57.48
C ASP A 277 16.72 -18.22 56.44
N GLY A 278 16.81 -17.51 55.32
CA GLY A 278 17.76 -17.74 54.23
C GLY A 278 17.40 -18.90 53.29
N ARG A 279 16.34 -19.68 53.57
CA ARG A 279 15.89 -20.74 52.66
C ARG A 279 15.19 -20.17 51.42
N PRO A 280 15.18 -20.90 50.29
CA PRO A 280 14.47 -20.45 49.09
C PRO A 280 12.97 -20.22 49.33
N ALA A 281 12.38 -19.31 48.56
CA ALA A 281 10.93 -19.07 48.60
C ALA A 281 10.15 -20.36 48.29
N PRO A 282 9.02 -20.60 48.97
CA PRO A 282 8.10 -21.67 48.57
C PRO A 282 7.56 -21.44 47.16
N VAL A 283 7.37 -22.55 46.44
CA VAL A 283 6.67 -22.60 45.17
C VAL A 283 5.37 -23.41 45.35
N ALA A 284 4.24 -22.76 45.06
CA ALA A 284 2.92 -23.38 45.04
C ALA A 284 2.39 -23.42 43.60
N VAL A 285 1.46 -24.34 43.31
CA VAL A 285 0.98 -24.60 41.95
C VAL A 285 -0.54 -24.67 41.91
N LEU A 286 -1.17 -23.95 41.01
CA LEU A 286 -2.60 -24.12 40.71
C LEU A 286 -2.78 -25.26 39.72
N ARG A 287 -3.48 -26.32 40.15
CA ARG A 287 -3.56 -27.59 39.41
C ARG A 287 -4.82 -27.78 38.58
N THR A 288 -5.81 -26.91 38.73
CA THR A 288 -7.15 -27.13 38.17
C THR A 288 -7.43 -26.15 37.04
N SER A 289 -7.55 -26.64 35.81
CA SER A 289 -7.97 -25.84 34.65
C SER A 289 -9.50 -25.72 34.61
N ARG A 290 -9.99 -24.49 34.57
CA ARG A 290 -11.42 -24.15 34.47
C ARG A 290 -11.83 -23.71 33.06
N ARG A 291 -10.86 -23.61 32.15
CA ARG A 291 -11.02 -23.07 30.80
C ARG A 291 -11.14 -24.19 29.76
N SER A 292 -10.07 -24.97 29.63
CA SER A 292 -9.88 -25.94 28.56
C SER A 292 -10.17 -27.36 29.02
N GLY A 293 -10.78 -28.17 28.14
CA GLY A 293 -11.05 -29.58 28.38
C GLY A 293 -9.82 -30.49 28.26
N ALA A 294 -9.98 -31.76 28.63
CA ALA A 294 -8.91 -32.76 28.71
C ALA A 294 -8.06 -32.86 27.42
N ALA A 295 -8.70 -32.96 26.24
CA ALA A 295 -7.98 -33.14 24.98
C ALA A 295 -7.07 -31.94 24.62
N LEU A 296 -7.52 -30.72 24.95
CA LEU A 296 -6.73 -29.49 24.75
C LEU A 296 -5.54 -29.43 25.71
N LEU A 297 -5.75 -29.84 26.97
CA LEU A 297 -4.67 -29.91 27.97
C LEU A 297 -3.62 -30.96 27.60
N ASP A 298 -4.02 -32.11 27.07
CA ASP A 298 -3.08 -33.14 26.64
C ASP A 298 -2.21 -32.67 25.46
N ALA A 299 -2.82 -32.04 24.45
CA ALA A 299 -2.09 -31.51 23.30
C ALA A 299 -1.10 -30.41 23.72
N THR A 300 -1.55 -29.44 24.52
CA THR A 300 -0.70 -28.35 25.01
C THR A 300 0.39 -28.82 25.97
N ARG A 301 0.14 -29.87 26.76
CA ARG A 301 1.15 -30.51 27.61
C ARG A 301 2.30 -31.09 26.79
N ARG A 302 2.01 -31.78 25.67
CA ARG A 302 3.05 -32.34 24.78
C ARG A 302 3.98 -31.26 24.22
N VAL A 303 3.43 -30.11 23.85
CA VAL A 303 4.22 -28.93 23.46
C VAL A 303 5.14 -28.48 24.61
N THR A 304 4.59 -28.34 25.83
CA THR A 304 5.39 -27.87 26.99
C THR A 304 6.51 -28.83 27.43
N GLN A 305 6.42 -30.13 27.14
CA GLN A 305 7.49 -31.09 27.47
C GLN A 305 8.82 -30.75 26.81
N ARG A 306 8.80 -30.03 25.68
CA ARG A 306 9.99 -29.58 24.95
C ARG A 306 10.44 -28.16 25.34
N MET A 307 9.96 -27.65 26.48
CA MET A 307 10.36 -26.37 27.06
C MET A 307 11.02 -26.64 28.43
N PRO A 308 12.36 -26.63 28.56
CA PRO A 308 13.01 -26.93 29.84
C PRO A 308 12.88 -25.79 30.86
N LEU A 309 12.53 -26.11 32.11
CA LEU A 309 12.44 -25.17 33.24
C LEU A 309 13.34 -25.63 34.41
N THR A 310 14.65 -25.69 34.18
CA THR A 310 15.62 -26.42 35.01
C THR A 310 15.89 -25.83 36.39
N ARG A 311 15.56 -24.56 36.64
CA ARG A 311 15.84 -23.88 37.92
C ARG A 311 14.66 -23.90 38.91
N LEU A 312 13.50 -24.42 38.51
CA LEU A 312 12.35 -24.63 39.37
C LEU A 312 12.29 -26.09 39.88
N PRO A 313 11.66 -26.37 41.04
CA PRO A 313 11.52 -27.73 41.54
C PRO A 313 10.76 -28.62 40.54
N ALA A 314 11.34 -29.77 40.18
CA ALA A 314 10.82 -30.64 39.12
C ALA A 314 9.39 -31.16 39.40
N ASP A 315 9.06 -31.44 40.66
CA ASP A 315 7.71 -31.85 41.09
C ASP A 315 6.68 -30.73 40.89
N LYS A 316 7.08 -29.47 41.09
CA LYS A 316 6.23 -28.29 40.88
C LYS A 316 6.04 -28.00 39.40
N VAL A 317 7.10 -28.12 38.59
CA VAL A 317 7.02 -27.98 37.12
C VAL A 317 6.08 -29.04 36.54
N ARG A 318 6.22 -30.30 36.98
CA ARG A 318 5.29 -31.36 36.57
C ARG A 318 3.86 -31.01 36.98
N ALA A 319 3.61 -30.69 38.25
CA ALA A 319 2.26 -30.31 38.70
C ALA A 319 1.67 -29.09 37.97
N HIS A 320 2.49 -28.16 37.48
CA HIS A 320 2.07 -26.97 36.74
C HIS A 320 1.56 -27.32 35.34
N ARG A 321 2.22 -28.27 34.68
CA ARG A 321 1.86 -28.75 33.33
C ARG A 321 0.82 -29.85 33.36
N GLU A 322 0.72 -30.58 34.47
CA GLU A 322 -0.23 -31.67 34.66
C GLU A 322 -1.58 -31.19 35.22
N LEU A 323 -2.20 -30.23 34.53
CA LEU A 323 -3.48 -29.66 34.95
C LEU A 323 -4.61 -30.69 34.89
N THR A 324 -5.47 -30.66 35.90
CA THR A 324 -6.74 -31.41 35.96
C THR A 324 -7.85 -30.54 35.37
N PRO A 325 -8.55 -30.99 34.31
CA PRO A 325 -9.68 -30.26 33.75
C PRO A 325 -10.91 -30.35 34.66
N VAL A 326 -11.68 -29.27 34.75
CA VAL A 326 -13.05 -29.28 35.32
C VAL A 326 -14.09 -29.63 34.25
N ARG A 327 -13.77 -29.39 32.98
CA ARG A 327 -14.65 -29.61 31.84
C ARG A 327 -14.18 -30.85 31.07
N ASP A 328 -15.10 -31.75 30.76
CA ASP A 328 -14.81 -32.88 29.89
C ASP A 328 -14.75 -32.45 28.41
N GLY A 329 -14.06 -33.25 27.59
CA GLY A 329 -13.99 -33.06 26.15
C GLY A 329 -12.89 -32.09 25.69
N GLY A 330 -13.21 -31.30 24.67
CA GLY A 330 -12.25 -30.55 23.87
C GLY A 330 -11.87 -31.27 22.58
N ARG A 331 -11.57 -30.53 21.51
CA ARG A 331 -11.15 -31.07 20.21
C ARG A 331 -9.93 -30.35 19.69
N VAL A 332 -8.94 -31.11 19.21
CA VAL A 332 -7.76 -30.60 18.53
C VAL A 332 -7.75 -31.18 17.13
N GLU A 333 -7.72 -30.33 16.12
CA GLU A 333 -7.72 -30.70 14.73
C GLU A 333 -6.53 -30.04 14.03
N VAL A 334 -5.88 -30.80 13.15
CA VAL A 334 -4.73 -30.32 12.38
C VAL A 334 -4.99 -30.58 10.91
N TYR A 335 -4.89 -29.54 10.09
CA TYR A 335 -5.14 -29.62 8.64
C TYR A 335 -3.98 -29.04 7.84
N THR A 336 -3.68 -29.68 6.72
CA THR A 336 -2.66 -29.27 5.76
C THR A 336 -3.29 -29.05 4.39
N TYR A 337 -2.88 -27.98 3.70
CA TYR A 337 -3.49 -27.55 2.44
C TYR A 337 -2.44 -27.33 1.34
N PRO A 338 -2.73 -27.55 0.05
CA PRO A 338 -1.74 -27.43 -1.01
C PRO A 338 -1.29 -26.00 -1.29
N THR A 339 -2.12 -25.00 -0.95
CA THR A 339 -1.85 -23.57 -1.19
C THR A 339 -2.45 -22.70 -0.09
N SER A 340 -1.91 -21.50 0.13
CA SER A 340 -2.45 -20.53 1.09
C SER A 340 -3.89 -20.12 0.76
N GLY A 341 -4.25 -20.02 -0.53
CA GLY A 341 -5.63 -19.75 -0.93
C GLY A 341 -6.60 -20.85 -0.48
N THR A 342 -6.19 -22.12 -0.61
CA THR A 342 -6.99 -23.27 -0.17
C THR A 342 -7.12 -23.33 1.35
N GLU A 343 -6.05 -22.98 2.07
CA GLU A 343 -6.09 -22.84 3.54
C GLU A 343 -7.15 -21.82 3.96
N LEU A 344 -7.12 -20.60 3.38
CA LEU A 344 -8.06 -19.53 3.74
C LEU A 344 -9.51 -19.88 3.41
N ASP A 345 -9.76 -20.51 2.27
CA ASP A 345 -11.10 -20.98 1.87
C ASP A 345 -11.66 -21.99 2.89
N ASN A 346 -10.82 -22.91 3.38
CA ASN A 346 -11.22 -23.90 4.38
C ASN A 346 -11.34 -23.32 5.79
N ILE A 347 -10.49 -22.35 6.18
CA ILE A 347 -10.67 -21.62 7.45
C ILE A 347 -12.02 -20.90 7.45
N ALA A 348 -12.39 -20.25 6.35
CA ALA A 348 -13.70 -19.61 6.22
C ALA A 348 -14.85 -20.62 6.39
N ASP A 349 -14.76 -21.79 5.77
CA ASP A 349 -15.76 -22.85 5.89
C ASP A 349 -15.87 -23.38 7.34
N ILE A 350 -14.74 -23.60 8.02
CA ILE A 350 -14.70 -24.03 9.43
C ILE A 350 -15.43 -23.03 10.33
N LEU A 351 -15.14 -21.74 10.18
CA LEU A 351 -15.78 -20.68 10.97
C LEU A 351 -17.28 -20.58 10.67
N ARG A 352 -17.68 -20.71 9.40
CA ARG A 352 -19.10 -20.69 9.00
C ARG A 352 -19.87 -21.90 9.53
N ARG A 353 -19.31 -23.11 9.47
CA ARG A 353 -19.95 -24.31 10.03
C ARG A 353 -20.09 -24.20 11.54
N ALA A 354 -19.03 -23.74 12.22
CA ALA A 354 -19.10 -23.49 13.65
C ALA A 354 -20.23 -22.52 14.01
N HIS A 355 -20.48 -21.50 13.19
CA HIS A 355 -21.57 -20.54 13.42
C HIS A 355 -22.95 -21.10 13.07
N LEU A 356 -23.10 -21.64 11.86
CA LEU A 356 -24.39 -22.00 11.26
C LEU A 356 -24.88 -23.38 11.70
N GLU A 357 -23.97 -24.32 11.95
CA GLU A 357 -24.29 -25.72 12.31
C GLU A 357 -24.11 -25.95 13.81
N ASP A 358 -22.99 -25.49 14.41
CA ASP A 358 -22.68 -25.71 15.83
C ASP A 358 -23.22 -24.59 16.76
N GLY A 359 -23.79 -23.51 16.20
CA GLY A 359 -24.37 -22.40 16.96
C GLY A 359 -23.36 -21.58 17.77
N VAL A 360 -22.08 -21.58 17.39
CA VAL A 360 -21.05 -20.77 18.04
C VAL A 360 -21.17 -19.31 17.58
N PRO A 361 -21.35 -18.33 18.49
CA PRO A 361 -21.38 -16.93 18.12
C PRO A 361 -20.05 -16.47 17.50
N TRP A 362 -20.08 -15.51 16.57
CA TRP A 362 -18.85 -15.04 15.90
C TRP A 362 -17.82 -14.47 16.87
N ASN A 363 -18.28 -13.75 17.90
CA ASN A 363 -17.42 -13.16 18.94
C ASN A 363 -16.72 -14.18 19.86
N ASP A 364 -17.13 -15.46 19.81
CA ASP A 364 -16.54 -16.56 20.55
C ASP A 364 -15.63 -17.42 19.65
N MET A 365 -15.20 -16.85 18.52
CA MET A 365 -14.22 -17.42 17.60
C MET A 365 -13.03 -16.46 17.39
N ALA A 366 -11.85 -17.02 17.22
CA ALA A 366 -10.66 -16.27 16.83
C ALA A 366 -9.80 -16.99 15.79
N VAL A 367 -9.14 -16.19 14.94
CA VAL A 367 -8.08 -16.62 14.03
C VAL A 367 -6.79 -15.92 14.45
N LEU A 368 -5.79 -16.72 14.82
CA LEU A 368 -4.50 -16.28 15.32
C LEU A 368 -3.42 -16.55 14.27
N VAL A 369 -2.63 -15.53 13.95
CA VAL A 369 -1.49 -15.63 13.03
C VAL A 369 -0.18 -15.24 13.73
N ARG A 370 0.96 -15.64 13.16
CA ARG A 370 2.29 -15.30 13.71
C ARG A 370 2.64 -13.82 13.56
N ALA A 371 2.41 -13.25 12.37
CA ALA A 371 2.86 -11.91 11.99
C ALA A 371 1.70 -11.06 11.43
N GLY A 372 1.57 -9.82 11.92
CA GLY A 372 0.42 -8.96 11.64
C GLY A 372 0.43 -8.36 10.22
N SER A 373 1.50 -7.63 9.89
CA SER A 373 1.57 -6.75 8.72
C SER A 373 1.35 -7.44 7.37
N ARG A 374 1.84 -8.68 7.19
CA ARG A 374 1.73 -9.41 5.93
C ARG A 374 0.51 -10.33 5.86
N THR A 375 0.15 -10.96 6.98
CA THR A 375 -0.83 -12.07 6.97
C THR A 375 -2.25 -11.58 7.26
N LEU A 376 -2.45 -10.63 8.17
CA LEU A 376 -3.79 -10.15 8.55
C LEU A 376 -4.57 -9.56 7.37
N PRO A 377 -4.01 -8.70 6.48
CA PRO A 377 -4.76 -8.14 5.36
C PRO A 377 -5.30 -9.21 4.40
N THR A 378 -4.50 -10.23 4.11
CA THR A 378 -4.86 -11.33 3.21
C THR A 378 -5.94 -12.23 3.83
N VAL A 379 -5.78 -12.61 5.10
CA VAL A 379 -6.78 -13.41 5.83
C VAL A 379 -8.10 -12.63 5.95
N ARG A 380 -8.03 -11.34 6.30
CA ARG A 380 -9.20 -10.45 6.41
C ARG A 380 -9.98 -10.43 5.10
N ARG A 381 -9.30 -10.22 3.98
CA ARG A 381 -9.91 -10.15 2.64
C ARG A 381 -10.63 -11.46 2.29
N ALA A 382 -9.98 -12.60 2.50
CA ALA A 382 -10.55 -13.92 2.20
C ALA A 382 -11.75 -14.28 3.09
N LEU A 383 -11.67 -14.01 4.40
CA LEU A 383 -12.78 -14.25 5.31
C LEU A 383 -13.97 -13.34 5.01
N THR A 384 -13.71 -12.05 4.71
CA THR A 384 -14.75 -11.09 4.37
C THR A 384 -15.45 -11.47 3.05
N SER A 385 -14.69 -11.87 2.02
CA SER A 385 -15.27 -12.31 0.75
C SER A 385 -16.07 -13.60 0.88
N ALA A 386 -15.70 -14.48 1.83
CA ALA A 386 -16.46 -15.67 2.19
C ALA A 386 -17.68 -15.37 3.09
N GLY A 387 -17.92 -14.10 3.45
CA GLY A 387 -19.05 -13.68 4.27
C GLY A 387 -18.93 -13.98 5.75
N VAL A 388 -17.69 -14.14 6.26
CA VAL A 388 -17.39 -14.21 7.70
C VAL A 388 -17.17 -12.79 8.21
N PRO A 389 -17.94 -12.30 9.20
CA PRO A 389 -17.69 -11.00 9.81
C PRO A 389 -16.39 -11.08 10.62
N VAL A 390 -15.43 -10.25 10.28
CA VAL A 390 -14.12 -10.19 10.96
C VAL A 390 -13.90 -8.85 11.61
N ASP A 391 -13.37 -8.89 12.82
CA ASP A 391 -12.90 -7.74 13.58
C ASP A 391 -11.39 -7.90 13.80
N VAL A 392 -10.63 -6.96 13.23
CA VAL A 392 -9.19 -6.81 13.47
C VAL A 392 -9.09 -5.61 14.40
N ASP A 393 -8.46 -5.79 15.56
CA ASP A 393 -8.22 -4.65 16.42
C ASP A 393 -7.34 -3.67 15.63
N GLY A 394 -7.69 -2.40 15.50
CA GLY A 394 -6.85 -1.51 14.67
C GLY A 394 -5.54 -1.13 15.35
N ASP A 395 -5.23 -1.75 16.49
CA ASP A 395 -3.90 -1.79 17.10
C ASP A 395 -3.06 -2.99 16.56
N ASP A 396 -3.61 -3.78 15.63
CA ASP A 396 -2.95 -4.88 14.91
C ASP A 396 -2.49 -4.50 13.49
N LEU A 397 -2.99 -3.39 12.93
CA LEU A 397 -2.56 -2.86 11.63
C LEU A 397 -2.08 -1.41 11.80
N PRO A 398 -0.81 -1.10 11.49
CA PRO A 398 -0.34 0.28 11.46
C PRO A 398 -1.21 1.16 10.55
N LEU A 399 -1.43 2.42 10.93
CA LEU A 399 -2.33 3.34 10.22
C LEU A 399 -1.96 3.49 8.73
N ARG A 400 -0.67 3.44 8.39
CA ARG A 400 -0.21 3.49 6.99
C ARG A 400 -0.73 2.37 6.10
N HIS A 401 -1.10 1.23 6.68
CA HIS A 401 -1.62 0.07 5.96
C HIS A 401 -3.16 0.04 5.94
N GLU A 402 -3.83 0.96 6.65
CA GLU A 402 -5.29 1.05 6.59
C GLU A 402 -5.73 1.68 5.26
N PRO A 403 -6.53 0.98 4.44
CA PRO A 403 -6.93 1.48 3.11
C PRO A 403 -7.68 2.81 3.13
N ALA A 404 -8.39 3.12 4.22
CA ALA A 404 -9.09 4.38 4.41
C ALA A 404 -8.16 5.53 4.81
N VAL A 405 -6.96 5.24 5.30
CA VAL A 405 -5.99 6.26 5.74
C VAL A 405 -4.95 6.52 4.65
N ALA A 406 -4.57 5.49 3.88
CA ALA A 406 -3.54 5.58 2.85
C ALA A 406 -3.74 6.74 1.85
N PRO A 407 -4.95 7.00 1.28
CA PRO A 407 -5.14 8.13 0.37
C PRO A 407 -4.85 9.50 1.00
N LEU A 408 -5.20 9.68 2.28
CA LEU A 408 -4.95 10.93 3.02
C LEU A 408 -3.46 11.12 3.28
N LEU A 409 -2.75 10.04 3.68
CA LEU A 409 -1.29 10.09 3.89
C LEU A 409 -0.53 10.31 2.59
N THR A 410 -0.95 9.69 1.49
CA THR A 410 -0.36 9.91 0.15
C THR A 410 -0.54 11.36 -0.29
N ALA A 411 -1.74 11.92 -0.12
CA ALA A 411 -2.01 13.34 -0.43
C ALA A 411 -1.19 14.28 0.46
N LEU A 412 -1.15 14.04 1.77
CA LEU A 412 -0.35 14.84 2.71
C LEU A 412 1.14 14.77 2.36
N ARG A 413 1.68 13.60 2.00
CA ARG A 413 3.08 13.44 1.61
C ARG A 413 3.42 14.20 0.34
N ALA A 414 2.60 14.07 -0.70
CA ALA A 414 2.81 14.79 -1.95
C ALA A 414 2.89 16.30 -1.70
N VAL A 415 1.95 16.84 -0.91
CA VAL A 415 1.90 18.26 -0.57
C VAL A 415 3.08 18.68 0.31
N ALA A 416 3.40 17.92 1.35
CA ALA A 416 4.47 18.25 2.30
C ALA A 416 5.87 18.18 1.68
N THR A 417 6.12 17.22 0.78
CA THR A 417 7.40 17.10 0.07
C THR A 417 7.60 18.26 -0.91
N ALA A 418 6.55 18.67 -1.62
CA ALA A 418 6.61 19.83 -2.52
C ALA A 418 6.97 21.13 -1.78
N GLU A 419 6.38 21.35 -0.60
CA GLU A 419 6.66 22.54 0.23
C GLU A 419 8.05 22.52 0.86
N ALA A 420 8.61 21.34 1.17
CA ALA A 420 9.98 21.23 1.64
C ALA A 420 10.99 21.57 0.54
N GLY A 421 10.79 21.05 -0.68
CA GLY A 421 11.66 21.35 -1.82
C GLY A 421 11.66 22.84 -2.19
N ALA A 422 10.50 23.50 -2.17
CA ALA A 422 10.39 24.93 -2.46
C ALA A 422 11.18 25.82 -1.46
N ARG A 423 11.29 25.39 -0.19
CA ARG A 423 12.08 26.11 0.83
C ARG A 423 13.59 25.93 0.66
N GLU A 424 14.04 24.79 0.14
CA GLU A 424 15.46 24.55 -0.13
C GLU A 424 15.94 25.38 -1.34
N ASP A 425 15.13 25.48 -2.40
CA ASP A 425 15.44 26.31 -3.57
C ASP A 425 15.52 27.81 -3.21
N ASP A 426 14.63 28.31 -2.34
CA ASP A 426 14.64 29.71 -1.90
C ASP A 426 15.86 30.06 -1.02
N THR A 427 16.46 29.07 -0.35
CA THR A 427 17.72 29.25 0.41
C THR A 427 19.00 29.17 -0.43
N THR A 428 18.90 28.81 -1.71
CA THR A 428 20.06 28.66 -2.63
C THR A 428 20.10 29.68 -3.78
N GLY A 429 19.27 30.73 -3.73
CA GLY A 429 19.35 31.86 -4.66
C GLY A 429 20.71 32.56 -4.67
N PRO A 430 21.19 33.07 -5.83
CA PRO A 430 22.56 33.52 -6.00
C PRO A 430 22.84 34.73 -5.12
N THR A 431 23.87 34.64 -4.28
CA THR A 431 24.44 35.77 -3.54
C THR A 431 24.83 36.86 -4.53
N ALA A 432 24.00 37.89 -4.63
CA ALA A 432 24.33 39.13 -5.30
C ALA A 432 25.43 39.85 -4.51
N ASP A 433 26.52 40.10 -5.22
CA ASP A 433 27.72 40.81 -4.81
C ASP A 433 27.39 42.18 -4.19
N ALA A 434 27.76 42.37 -2.93
CA ALA A 434 27.85 43.69 -2.29
C ALA A 434 28.94 43.66 -1.23
N GLY A 435 30.19 43.86 -1.67
CA GLY A 435 31.30 44.18 -0.79
C GLY A 435 31.14 45.57 -0.16
N ALA A 436 31.14 45.64 1.18
CA ALA A 436 31.70 46.76 1.94
C ALA A 436 31.89 46.36 3.41
N ALA A 437 33.15 46.40 3.86
CA ALA A 437 33.56 46.17 5.23
C ALA A 437 33.05 47.25 6.21
N GLY A 438 32.64 46.86 7.42
CA GLY A 438 32.40 47.77 8.56
C GLY A 438 31.80 47.04 9.77
N PRO A 439 32.12 47.45 11.02
CA PRO A 439 32.44 46.51 12.10
C PRO A 439 31.29 46.15 13.06
N ALA A 440 31.50 45.05 13.78
CA ALA A 440 30.68 44.52 14.87
C ALA A 440 30.33 45.53 15.99
N PRO A 441 29.19 45.30 16.66
CA PRO A 441 29.06 45.52 18.11
C PRO A 441 28.59 44.22 18.79
N LYS A 442 29.40 43.65 19.69
CA LYS A 442 29.39 43.86 21.15
C LYS A 442 28.13 43.38 21.87
N GLU A 443 28.35 42.35 22.68
CA GLU A 443 27.64 41.93 23.88
C GLU A 443 26.91 43.07 24.60
N ALA A 444 25.67 42.81 25.02
CA ALA A 444 25.09 43.41 26.21
C ALA A 444 24.19 42.39 26.92
N THR A 445 24.59 42.16 28.16
CA THR A 445 24.02 41.29 29.18
C THR A 445 22.77 41.88 29.84
N ASN A 446 21.96 40.97 30.40
CA ASN A 446 21.10 41.10 31.59
C ASN A 446 20.16 42.30 31.75
N ALA A 447 18.86 42.02 31.95
CA ALA A 447 18.22 42.30 33.25
C ALA A 447 16.87 41.57 33.39
N VAL A 448 16.77 40.85 34.49
CA VAL A 448 15.54 40.31 35.09
C VAL A 448 14.91 41.40 35.96
N ALA A 449 13.59 41.57 35.90
CA ALA A 449 12.68 41.95 36.98
C ALA A 449 11.28 42.21 36.38
N ASP A 450 10.16 42.12 37.05
CA ASP A 450 9.63 41.40 38.21
C ASP A 450 8.13 41.76 38.19
N ALA A 451 7.29 40.90 38.76
CA ALA A 451 5.84 41.05 38.76
C ALA A 451 5.36 42.24 39.60
N SER A 452 4.20 42.81 39.26
CA SER A 452 3.01 42.79 40.15
C SER A 452 1.86 43.70 39.68
N ALA A 453 0.67 43.09 39.73
CA ALA A 453 -0.68 43.58 40.05
C ALA A 453 -1.03 45.09 40.01
N GLY A 454 -2.21 45.38 39.44
CA GLY A 454 -2.93 46.64 39.66
C GLY A 454 -4.18 46.84 38.81
N ASP A 455 -5.29 46.21 39.23
CA ASP A 455 -6.70 46.64 39.23
C ASP A 455 -7.24 47.74 38.26
N GLY A 456 -8.43 47.48 37.68
CA GLY A 456 -9.54 48.46 37.69
C GLY A 456 -10.06 49.10 36.39
N ARG A 457 -11.14 48.50 35.83
CA ARG A 457 -12.41 49.09 35.30
C ARG A 457 -12.44 50.15 34.18
N ASP A 458 -13.15 49.84 33.09
CA ASP A 458 -14.46 50.40 32.61
C ASP A 458 -14.67 49.97 31.13
N ALA A 459 -15.68 49.18 30.78
CA ALA A 459 -17.08 49.52 30.50
C ALA A 459 -17.33 50.22 29.14
N GLY A 460 -18.13 49.56 28.27
CA GLY A 460 -18.88 50.22 27.19
C GLY A 460 -19.09 49.40 25.90
N ASP A 461 -20.28 48.80 25.77
CA ASP A 461 -21.20 48.70 24.59
C ASP A 461 -20.61 48.69 23.15
N GLY A 462 -21.11 47.90 22.19
CA GLY A 462 -22.44 47.31 22.10
C GLY A 462 -22.64 46.46 20.83
N ALA A 463 -23.93 46.15 20.60
CA ALA A 463 -24.47 45.03 19.84
C ALA A 463 -24.42 45.09 18.30
N ALA A 464 -24.57 43.87 17.75
CA ALA A 464 -24.86 43.36 16.39
C ALA A 464 -25.98 44.09 15.58
N PRO A 465 -26.56 43.51 14.48
CA PRO A 465 -26.06 42.93 13.21
C PRO A 465 -26.84 43.47 11.95
N GLY A 466 -26.59 42.94 10.74
CA GLY A 466 -27.53 43.02 9.59
C GLY A 466 -26.88 42.53 8.27
N GLN A 467 -27.24 41.36 7.73
CA GLN A 467 -28.36 41.06 6.81
C GLN A 467 -28.26 41.65 5.38
N GLY A 468 -28.07 40.75 4.40
CA GLY A 468 -29.02 40.61 3.27
C GLY A 468 -28.70 41.30 1.92
N PRO A 469 -29.34 40.85 0.81
CA PRO A 469 -28.64 40.54 -0.45
C PRO A 469 -29.25 41.18 -1.73
N GLY A 470 -28.59 41.00 -2.89
CA GLY A 470 -29.28 40.78 -4.18
C GLY A 470 -28.98 41.71 -5.38
N GLY A 471 -28.98 41.11 -6.58
CA GLY A 471 -29.12 41.73 -7.92
C GLY A 471 -27.80 41.93 -8.69
N GLY A 472 -27.59 41.52 -9.94
CA GLY A 472 -28.47 41.07 -11.03
C GLY A 472 -28.32 41.96 -12.28
N ALA A 473 -27.95 41.36 -13.43
CA ALA A 473 -28.04 41.82 -14.84
C ALA A 473 -26.84 42.61 -15.45
N PRO A 474 -26.75 42.76 -16.80
CA PRO A 474 -26.88 41.76 -17.89
C PRO A 474 -25.79 41.89 -19.00
N ALA A 475 -25.91 41.08 -20.05
CA ALA A 475 -25.09 41.03 -21.27
C ALA A 475 -25.37 42.17 -22.29
N GLY A 476 -24.39 42.48 -23.15
CA GLY A 476 -24.57 43.37 -24.31
C GLY A 476 -23.34 43.53 -25.23
N ARG A 477 -23.39 42.81 -26.36
CA ARG A 477 -22.81 42.96 -27.73
C ARG A 477 -21.76 44.04 -28.10
N ALA A 478 -20.83 43.53 -28.92
CA ALA A 478 -19.92 44.10 -29.92
C ALA A 478 -20.34 45.35 -30.72
N THR A 479 -19.33 46.14 -31.14
CA THR A 479 -19.12 46.60 -32.54
C THR A 479 -17.67 47.07 -32.75
N ASP A 480 -17.15 46.73 -33.92
CA ASP A 480 -15.91 47.16 -34.58
C ASP A 480 -15.80 48.69 -34.76
N ASP A 481 -14.59 49.25 -34.88
CA ASP A 481 -13.96 49.54 -36.19
C ASP A 481 -12.74 50.49 -36.07
N ASP A 482 -11.87 50.33 -37.06
CA ASP A 482 -10.53 50.84 -37.33
C ASP A 482 -10.22 52.34 -37.13
N THR A 483 -8.94 52.65 -36.85
CA THR A 483 -8.07 53.41 -37.79
C THR A 483 -6.60 53.47 -37.37
N ALA A 484 -5.74 53.16 -38.35
CA ALA A 484 -4.28 53.27 -38.40
C ALA A 484 -3.78 54.75 -38.31
N GLU A 485 -2.52 55.12 -38.06
CA GLU A 485 -1.27 54.76 -38.76
C GLU A 485 0.00 55.14 -37.97
N GLN A 486 1.00 54.25 -38.08
CA GLN A 486 2.43 54.45 -38.38
C GLN A 486 3.34 55.38 -37.53
N ARG A 487 4.39 54.76 -36.96
CA ARG A 487 5.80 54.97 -37.39
C ARG A 487 6.74 53.87 -36.88
N GLU A 488 7.54 53.37 -37.81
CA GLU A 488 8.56 52.31 -37.71
C GLU A 488 9.80 52.72 -36.90
N SER A 489 10.49 51.77 -36.24
CA SER A 489 11.80 51.24 -36.72
C SER A 489 12.56 50.41 -35.66
N GLY A 490 12.99 49.19 -36.04
CA GLY A 490 14.14 48.42 -35.51
C GLY A 490 14.01 47.89 -34.07
N ASP A 491 14.11 46.61 -33.74
CA ASP A 491 15.14 45.65 -34.12
C ASP A 491 14.64 44.25 -33.71
N ALA A 492 14.85 43.25 -34.57
CA ALA A 492 14.37 41.89 -34.37
C ALA A 492 15.51 41.03 -33.81
N ALA A 493 15.40 40.65 -32.53
CA ALA A 493 16.19 39.56 -31.95
C ALA A 493 15.26 38.37 -31.71
N ALA A 494 15.59 37.27 -32.38
CA ALA A 494 14.87 36.00 -32.38
C ALA A 494 14.68 35.43 -30.96
N ALA A 495 13.43 35.12 -30.61
CA ALA A 495 13.10 34.27 -29.48
C ALA A 495 13.46 32.82 -29.86
N GLY A 496 14.46 32.24 -29.18
CA GLY A 496 14.77 30.82 -29.25
C GLY A 496 13.66 29.95 -28.65
N PRO A 497 13.63 28.64 -28.94
CA PRO A 497 12.60 27.75 -28.42
C PRO A 497 12.81 27.56 -26.91
N ALA A 498 11.75 27.76 -26.14
CA ALA A 498 11.73 27.48 -24.71
C ALA A 498 11.85 25.97 -24.49
N SER A 499 13.06 25.50 -24.17
CA SER A 499 13.31 24.17 -23.61
C SER A 499 13.78 24.34 -22.17
N ASP A 500 12.81 24.39 -21.25
CA ASP A 500 12.93 23.97 -19.84
C ASP A 500 11.50 23.88 -19.30
N ALA A 501 10.84 22.74 -19.53
CA ALA A 501 9.57 22.45 -18.89
C ALA A 501 9.84 22.24 -17.40
N GLU A 502 9.43 23.19 -16.56
CA GLU A 502 9.41 23.03 -15.10
C GLU A 502 8.77 21.67 -14.77
N ALA A 503 9.51 20.82 -14.06
CA ALA A 503 9.04 19.51 -13.68
C ALA A 503 7.82 19.67 -12.75
N CYS A 504 6.68 19.08 -13.14
CA CYS A 504 5.47 19.05 -12.32
C CYS A 504 5.78 18.53 -10.90
N TRP A 505 5.38 19.28 -9.87
CA TRP A 505 5.65 18.92 -8.46
C TRP A 505 5.00 17.61 -8.02
N LEU A 506 4.03 17.11 -8.79
CA LEU A 506 3.31 15.88 -8.56
C LEU A 506 3.69 14.82 -9.59
N ASP A 507 4.17 13.66 -9.13
CA ASP A 507 4.50 12.55 -10.01
C ASP A 507 3.26 11.82 -10.56
N THR A 508 3.42 11.18 -11.71
CA THR A 508 2.34 10.51 -12.45
C THR A 508 1.69 9.36 -11.67
N GLU A 509 2.48 8.56 -10.94
CA GLU A 509 1.97 7.40 -10.21
C GLU A 509 1.11 7.85 -9.01
N THR A 510 1.58 8.84 -8.25
CA THR A 510 0.86 9.44 -7.14
C THR A 510 -0.42 10.13 -7.64
N ALA A 511 -0.36 10.88 -8.74
CA ALA A 511 -1.53 11.55 -9.32
C ALA A 511 -2.63 10.53 -9.69
N LEU A 512 -2.28 9.47 -10.41
CA LEU A 512 -3.24 8.42 -10.80
C LEU A 512 -3.81 7.69 -9.57
N THR A 513 -2.97 7.41 -8.57
CA THR A 513 -3.39 6.79 -7.30
C THR A 513 -4.41 7.66 -6.57
N LEU A 514 -4.18 8.97 -6.47
CA LEU A 514 -5.09 9.91 -5.81
C LEU A 514 -6.39 10.11 -6.60
N LEU A 515 -6.34 10.16 -7.94
CA LEU A 515 -7.52 10.28 -8.78
C LEU A 515 -8.44 9.05 -8.69
N ALA A 516 -7.87 7.85 -8.60
CA ALA A 516 -8.61 6.61 -8.40
C ALA A 516 -9.06 6.38 -6.94
N SER A 517 -8.56 7.20 -6.00
CA SER A 517 -8.88 7.08 -4.58
C SER A 517 -10.30 7.61 -4.25
N PRO A 518 -10.83 7.33 -3.04
CA PRO A 518 -12.09 7.90 -2.58
C PRO A 518 -12.17 9.44 -2.57
N LEU A 519 -11.02 10.14 -2.56
CA LEU A 519 -10.94 11.60 -2.53
C LEU A 519 -11.49 12.22 -3.83
N ALA A 520 -11.03 11.72 -4.99
CA ALA A 520 -11.55 12.11 -6.30
C ALA A 520 -12.76 11.25 -6.71
N GLY A 521 -12.67 9.93 -6.52
CA GLY A 521 -13.72 8.96 -6.81
C GLY A 521 -13.92 8.70 -8.30
N MET A 522 -12.86 8.79 -9.10
CA MET A 522 -12.91 8.59 -10.56
C MET A 522 -12.66 7.12 -10.91
N ASP A 523 -13.35 6.63 -11.94
CA ASP A 523 -13.11 5.29 -12.48
C ASP A 523 -12.20 5.30 -13.72
N ALA A 524 -11.86 4.12 -14.23
CA ALA A 524 -11.01 3.98 -15.40
C ALA A 524 -11.63 4.54 -16.69
N ALA A 525 -12.96 4.69 -16.77
CA ALA A 525 -13.63 5.31 -17.90
C ALA A 525 -13.54 6.84 -17.81
N ASP A 526 -13.70 7.42 -16.62
CA ASP A 526 -13.54 8.85 -16.36
C ASP A 526 -12.13 9.32 -16.69
N LEU A 527 -11.10 8.60 -16.19
CA LEU A 527 -9.69 8.90 -16.47
C LEU A 527 -9.38 8.87 -17.97
N ARG A 528 -9.89 7.88 -18.70
CA ARG A 528 -9.71 7.77 -20.15
C ARG A 528 -10.45 8.86 -20.93
N ARG A 529 -11.61 9.32 -20.46
CA ARG A 529 -12.33 10.45 -21.07
C ARG A 529 -11.57 11.75 -20.86
N LEU A 530 -11.13 12.02 -19.63
CA LEU A 530 -10.37 13.20 -19.29
C LEU A 530 -9.02 13.24 -20.02
N GLY A 531 -8.25 12.15 -20.02
CA GLY A 531 -6.98 12.06 -20.73
C GLY A 531 -7.12 12.29 -22.24
N ARG A 532 -8.21 11.81 -22.87
CA ARG A 532 -8.50 12.10 -24.28
C ARG A 532 -8.82 13.58 -24.52
N ALA A 533 -9.60 14.20 -23.64
CA ALA A 533 -9.93 15.62 -23.73
C ALA A 533 -8.69 16.51 -23.60
N LEU A 534 -7.82 16.23 -22.62
CA LEU A 534 -6.55 16.93 -22.43
C LEU A 534 -5.61 16.78 -23.63
N ARG A 535 -5.53 15.58 -24.23
CA ARG A 535 -4.74 15.39 -25.45
C ARG A 535 -5.32 16.14 -26.65
N GLU A 536 -6.64 16.31 -26.73
CA GLU A 536 -7.27 17.07 -27.80
C GLU A 536 -7.02 18.58 -27.66
N GLU A 537 -7.03 19.09 -26.43
CA GLU A 537 -6.65 20.47 -26.12
C GLU A 537 -5.22 20.78 -26.57
N GLU A 538 -4.25 19.91 -26.25
CA GLU A 538 -2.86 20.05 -26.69
C GLU A 538 -2.75 20.06 -28.22
N ARG A 539 -3.51 19.21 -28.93
CA ARG A 539 -3.57 19.24 -30.41
C ARG A 539 -4.13 20.55 -30.93
N ALA A 540 -5.22 21.04 -30.34
CA ALA A 540 -5.84 22.30 -30.71
C ALA A 540 -4.91 23.50 -30.43
N ALA A 541 -4.03 23.40 -29.44
CA ALA A 541 -3.00 24.38 -29.12
C ALA A 541 -1.76 24.31 -30.05
N GLY A 542 -1.81 23.49 -31.10
CA GLY A 542 -0.74 23.38 -32.10
C GLY A 542 0.33 22.33 -31.76
N ASN A 543 0.09 21.46 -30.77
CA ASN A 543 0.97 20.33 -30.49
C ASN A 543 0.46 19.05 -31.19
N PRO A 544 0.97 18.71 -32.39
CA PRO A 544 0.47 17.55 -33.16
C PRO A 544 0.71 16.22 -32.45
N LEU A 545 1.65 16.15 -31.50
CA LEU A 545 2.02 14.96 -30.73
C LEU A 545 1.92 15.25 -29.23
N PRO A 546 0.70 15.24 -28.66
CA PRO A 546 0.51 15.59 -27.26
C PRO A 546 1.15 14.55 -26.32
N PRO A 547 1.64 14.98 -25.13
CA PRO A 547 2.24 14.09 -24.14
C PRO A 547 1.32 12.93 -23.74
N PRO A 548 1.87 11.84 -23.15
CA PRO A 548 1.09 10.74 -22.60
C PRO A 548 -0.06 11.22 -21.71
N SER A 549 -1.24 10.58 -21.81
CA SER A 549 -2.42 10.96 -21.04
C SER A 549 -2.14 11.03 -19.54
N ASP A 550 -1.30 10.14 -19.03
CA ASP A 550 -1.00 10.03 -17.61
C ASP A 550 -0.20 11.26 -17.11
N GLU A 551 0.74 11.77 -17.90
CA GLU A 551 1.45 13.02 -17.59
C GLU A 551 0.52 14.22 -17.66
N LEU A 552 -0.37 14.28 -18.65
CA LEU A 552 -1.35 15.36 -18.77
C LEU A 552 -2.33 15.35 -17.59
N LEU A 553 -2.74 14.17 -17.10
CA LEU A 553 -3.56 14.03 -15.91
C LEU A 553 -2.84 14.52 -14.65
N ALA A 554 -1.54 14.23 -14.52
CA ALA A 554 -0.72 14.71 -13.39
C ALA A 554 -0.57 16.25 -13.42
N ARG A 555 -0.23 16.82 -14.58
CA ARG A 555 -0.15 18.28 -14.77
C ARG A 555 -1.49 18.97 -14.51
N ALA A 556 -2.58 18.45 -15.06
CA ALA A 556 -3.91 19.01 -14.85
C ALA A 556 -4.36 18.92 -13.38
N LEU A 557 -3.88 17.94 -12.62
CA LEU A 557 -4.13 17.85 -11.18
C LEU A 557 -3.29 18.84 -10.37
N ALA A 558 -2.05 19.10 -10.80
CA ALA A 558 -1.19 20.15 -10.22
C ALA A 558 -1.69 21.57 -10.55
N GLU A 559 -2.34 21.75 -11.70
CA GLU A 559 -2.90 23.00 -12.22
C GLU A 559 -4.43 22.91 -12.44
N PRO A 560 -5.24 22.85 -11.37
CA PRO A 560 -6.68 22.65 -11.47
C PRO A 560 -7.45 23.74 -12.25
N GLU A 561 -6.88 24.92 -12.56
CA GLU A 561 -7.54 25.88 -13.45
C GLU A 561 -7.77 25.30 -14.85
N ARG A 562 -6.84 24.48 -15.36
CA ARG A 562 -6.95 23.83 -16.68
C ARG A 562 -8.17 22.93 -16.77
N LEU A 563 -8.60 22.36 -15.63
CA LEU A 563 -9.75 21.45 -15.58
C LEU A 563 -11.10 22.16 -15.68
N ALA A 564 -11.15 23.49 -15.53
CA ALA A 564 -12.41 24.24 -15.52
C ALA A 564 -13.12 24.28 -16.88
N VAL A 565 -12.39 24.10 -17.98
CA VAL A 565 -12.93 24.15 -19.36
C VAL A 565 -13.45 22.79 -19.85
N HIS A 566 -13.25 21.71 -19.10
CA HIS A 566 -13.68 20.36 -19.48
C HIS A 566 -15.05 19.98 -18.90
N ASP A 567 -15.71 18.99 -19.53
CA ASP A 567 -17.04 18.53 -19.11
C ASP A 567 -17.02 18.05 -17.63
N PRO A 568 -17.85 18.66 -16.77
CA PRO A 568 -17.95 18.28 -15.36
C PRO A 568 -18.32 16.81 -15.12
N ALA A 569 -18.94 16.12 -16.09
CA ALA A 569 -19.33 14.72 -15.96
C ALA A 569 -18.14 13.79 -15.67
N TYR A 570 -16.97 14.08 -16.22
CA TYR A 570 -15.74 13.30 -16.00
C TYR A 570 -14.59 14.11 -15.37
N ALA A 571 -14.60 15.45 -15.43
CA ALA A 571 -13.51 16.27 -14.89
C ALA A 571 -13.70 16.70 -13.42
N ARG A 572 -14.94 16.67 -12.89
CA ARG A 572 -15.26 17.22 -11.55
C ARG A 572 -14.49 16.56 -10.40
N GLY A 573 -14.18 15.27 -10.51
CA GLY A 573 -13.38 14.55 -9.50
C GLY A 573 -11.96 15.11 -9.40
N ALA A 574 -11.28 15.23 -10.54
CA ALA A 574 -9.94 15.78 -10.66
C ALA A 574 -9.89 17.25 -10.24
N GLN A 575 -10.85 18.07 -10.69
CA GLN A 575 -10.89 19.51 -10.39
C GLN A 575 -11.01 19.76 -8.87
N ARG A 576 -11.91 19.03 -8.19
CA ARG A 576 -12.08 19.12 -6.75
C ARG A 576 -10.81 18.70 -6.01
N LEU A 577 -10.20 17.59 -6.41
CA LEU A 577 -8.99 17.09 -5.78
C LEU A 577 -7.80 18.04 -5.97
N GLY A 578 -7.57 18.55 -7.18
CA GLY A 578 -6.49 19.51 -7.43
C GLY A 578 -6.63 20.79 -6.62
N ALA A 579 -7.86 21.32 -6.52
CA ALA A 579 -8.15 22.47 -5.66
C ALA A 579 -7.90 22.17 -4.17
N LEU A 580 -8.20 20.95 -3.70
CA LEU A 580 -7.92 20.53 -2.33
C LEU A 580 -6.43 20.41 -2.03
N LEU A 581 -5.68 19.79 -2.94
CA LEU A 581 -4.22 19.66 -2.80
C LEU A 581 -3.57 21.04 -2.73
N ARG A 582 -4.02 21.99 -3.54
CA ARG A 582 -3.56 23.38 -3.48
C ARG A 582 -3.86 24.03 -2.13
N ARG A 583 -5.09 23.93 -1.61
CA ARG A 583 -5.43 24.52 -0.30
C ARG A 583 -4.65 23.90 0.85
N ALA A 584 -4.47 22.58 0.84
CA ALA A 584 -3.64 21.88 1.82
C ALA A 584 -2.17 22.36 1.76
N ARG A 585 -1.68 22.63 0.55
CA ARG A 585 -0.35 23.18 0.30
C ARG A 585 -0.19 24.58 0.86
N GLU A 586 -1.11 25.48 0.53
CA GLU A 586 -1.19 26.83 1.10
C GLU A 586 -1.28 26.81 2.63
N ARG A 587 -2.00 25.84 3.21
CA ARG A 587 -2.09 25.66 4.67
C ARG A 587 -0.73 25.32 5.29
N LEU A 588 0.01 24.37 4.74
CA LEU A 588 1.34 24.01 5.23
C LEU A 588 2.39 25.11 4.98
N ALA A 589 2.27 25.83 3.85
CA ALA A 589 3.10 26.99 3.55
C ALA A 589 2.93 28.08 4.61
N GLY A 590 1.67 28.32 5.03
CA GLY A 590 1.30 29.27 6.09
C GLY A 590 1.61 28.82 7.53
N GLY A 591 2.34 27.71 7.71
CA GLY A 591 2.69 27.18 9.03
C GLY A 591 1.58 26.35 9.70
N GLY A 592 0.55 25.98 8.95
CA GLY A 592 -0.50 25.09 9.41
C GLY A 592 0.00 23.68 9.67
N THR A 593 -0.77 22.93 10.44
CA THR A 593 -0.35 21.63 10.97
C THR A 593 -0.75 20.45 10.09
N ALA A 594 -0.28 19.24 10.43
CA ALA A 594 -0.62 18.03 9.68
C ALA A 594 -2.11 17.68 9.83
N GLU A 595 -2.65 17.84 11.04
CA GLU A 595 -4.06 17.66 11.36
C GLU A 595 -4.94 18.58 10.53
N GLU A 596 -4.58 19.87 10.45
CA GLU A 596 -5.32 20.87 9.67
C GLU A 596 -5.31 20.56 8.17
N ALA A 597 -4.16 20.19 7.62
CA ALA A 597 -4.06 19.78 6.21
C ALA A 597 -4.85 18.49 5.93
N LEU A 598 -4.81 17.51 6.84
CA LEU A 598 -5.60 16.28 6.73
C LEU A 598 -7.10 16.57 6.81
N TRP A 599 -7.52 17.51 7.65
CA TRP A 599 -8.91 17.93 7.77
C TRP A 599 -9.42 18.56 6.48
N GLU A 600 -8.63 19.48 5.89
CA GLU A 600 -8.92 20.12 4.59
C GLU A 600 -9.15 19.06 3.49
N LEU A 601 -8.26 18.06 3.42
CA LEU A 601 -8.34 16.96 2.45
C LEU A 601 -9.54 16.03 2.68
N TRP A 602 -9.90 15.78 3.94
CA TRP A 602 -11.00 14.90 4.32
C TRP A 602 -12.37 15.55 4.11
N ASP A 603 -12.61 16.70 4.72
CA ASP A 603 -13.90 17.40 4.74
C ASP A 603 -14.26 17.99 3.38
N GLY A 604 -13.25 18.36 2.60
CA GLY A 604 -13.43 18.94 1.27
C GLY A 604 -13.98 17.99 0.19
N THR A 605 -14.28 16.74 0.54
CA THR A 605 -14.81 15.71 -0.38
C THR A 605 -16.19 15.22 0.06
N PRO A 606 -17.00 14.62 -0.84
CA PRO A 606 -18.26 13.97 -0.46
C PRO A 606 -18.05 12.62 0.26
N TRP A 607 -16.80 12.22 0.52
CA TRP A 607 -16.47 10.91 1.07
C TRP A 607 -16.98 10.70 2.49
N PRO A 608 -16.85 11.65 3.44
CA PRO A 608 -17.34 11.48 4.80
C PRO A 608 -18.85 11.19 4.83
N GLN A 609 -19.65 11.94 4.05
CA GLN A 609 -21.11 11.76 3.99
C GLN A 609 -21.51 10.46 3.26
N ARG A 610 -20.66 9.91 2.38
CA ARG A 610 -20.88 8.58 1.80
C ARG A 610 -20.65 7.48 2.84
N LEU A 611 -19.56 7.60 3.62
CA LEU A 611 -19.26 6.64 4.69
C LEU A 611 -20.34 6.66 5.76
N GLU A 612 -20.74 7.85 6.23
CA GLU A 612 -21.82 7.99 7.21
C GLU A 612 -23.13 7.36 6.73
N ARG A 613 -23.54 7.62 5.48
CA ARG A 613 -24.75 6.99 4.91
C ARG A 613 -24.62 5.49 4.81
N SER A 614 -23.44 4.96 4.49
CA SER A 614 -23.19 3.53 4.43
C SER A 614 -23.25 2.90 5.83
N ALA A 615 -22.58 3.52 6.82
CA ALA A 615 -22.58 3.13 8.22
C ALA A 615 -24.00 3.04 8.78
N ARG A 616 -24.80 4.10 8.63
CA ARG A 616 -26.20 4.15 9.09
C ARG A 616 -27.11 3.10 8.42
N ARG A 617 -26.80 2.69 7.19
CA ARG A 617 -27.55 1.62 6.48
C ARG A 617 -27.25 0.22 7.04
N GLY A 618 -26.15 0.03 7.75
CA GLY A 618 -25.75 -1.27 8.27
C GLY A 618 -25.34 -2.28 7.18
N GLY A 619 -25.37 -3.57 7.52
CA GLY A 619 -24.92 -4.64 6.63
C GLY A 619 -23.40 -4.69 6.43
N ALA A 620 -22.93 -5.43 5.42
CA ALA A 620 -21.48 -5.59 5.18
C ALA A 620 -20.80 -4.28 4.75
N ALA A 621 -21.48 -3.46 3.94
CA ALA A 621 -20.99 -2.16 3.51
C ALA A 621 -20.97 -1.15 4.67
N GLY A 622 -22.00 -1.14 5.54
CA GLY A 622 -22.00 -0.29 6.73
C GLY A 622 -20.90 -0.66 7.71
N ARG A 623 -20.67 -1.96 7.95
CA ARG A 623 -19.55 -2.43 8.78
C ARG A 623 -18.17 -2.03 8.26
N ASN A 624 -18.00 -1.94 6.94
CA ASN A 624 -16.76 -1.44 6.37
C ASN A 624 -16.65 0.07 6.57
N ALA A 625 -17.74 0.81 6.36
CA ALA A 625 -17.76 2.25 6.56
C ALA A 625 -17.49 2.66 8.02
N ASP A 626 -18.07 1.98 9.01
CA ASP A 626 -17.75 2.21 10.44
C ASP A 626 -16.25 2.03 10.71
N ARG A 627 -15.62 1.01 10.09
CA ARG A 627 -14.18 0.75 10.28
C ARG A 627 -13.34 1.85 9.62
N ASP A 628 -13.71 2.23 8.40
CA ASP A 628 -13.01 3.28 7.67
C ASP A 628 -13.08 4.61 8.44
N LEU A 629 -14.24 4.91 9.05
CA LEU A 629 -14.41 6.05 9.95
C LEU A 629 -13.53 5.92 11.22
N ASP A 630 -13.53 4.76 11.88
CA ASP A 630 -12.69 4.52 13.06
C ASP A 630 -11.19 4.71 12.74
N ALA A 631 -10.73 4.22 11.59
CA ALA A 631 -9.34 4.36 11.15
C ALA A 631 -8.96 5.82 10.90
N VAL A 632 -9.87 6.58 10.26
CA VAL A 632 -9.67 8.02 10.04
C VAL A 632 -9.68 8.78 11.36
N CYS A 633 -10.58 8.47 12.30
CA CYS A 633 -10.55 9.06 13.64
C CYS A 633 -9.25 8.74 14.38
N ALA A 634 -8.72 7.52 14.23
CA ALA A 634 -7.42 7.16 14.81
C ALA A 634 -6.26 7.95 14.19
N LEU A 635 -6.30 8.21 12.87
CA LEU A 635 -5.34 9.08 12.19
C LEU A 635 -5.37 10.50 12.77
N PHE A 636 -6.54 11.12 12.87
CA PHE A 636 -6.69 12.48 13.42
C PHE A 636 -6.24 12.54 14.89
N ALA A 637 -6.61 11.55 15.70
CA ALA A 637 -6.15 11.49 17.08
C ALA A 637 -4.61 11.34 17.19
N THR A 638 -3.97 10.68 16.23
CA THR A 638 -2.50 10.58 16.19
C THR A 638 -1.86 11.88 15.70
N ALA A 639 -2.44 12.54 14.70
CA ALA A 639 -1.99 13.85 14.23
C ALA A 639 -2.07 14.92 15.34
N ALA A 640 -3.23 15.05 16.01
CA ALA A 640 -3.41 15.97 17.14
C ALA A 640 -2.38 15.73 18.26
N ARG A 641 -2.15 14.45 18.62
CA ARG A 641 -1.13 14.09 19.60
C ARG A 641 0.28 14.45 19.15
N ALA A 642 0.61 14.28 17.87
CA ALA A 642 1.94 14.62 17.35
C ALA A 642 2.18 16.14 17.43
N GLU A 643 1.14 16.94 17.23
CA GLU A 643 1.19 18.39 17.33
C GLU A 643 1.39 18.89 18.76
N GLU A 644 0.59 18.37 19.70
CA GLU A 644 0.72 18.66 21.14
C GLU A 644 2.11 18.30 21.69
N ARG A 645 2.70 17.20 21.19
CA ARG A 645 3.95 16.64 21.70
C ARG A 645 5.20 17.37 21.21
N THR A 646 5.15 17.99 20.03
CA THR A 646 6.37 18.44 19.33
C THR A 646 6.37 19.95 19.03
N GLY A 647 5.34 20.69 19.47
CA GLY A 647 5.23 22.13 19.22
C GLY A 647 5.07 22.47 17.73
N GLY A 648 4.42 21.60 16.95
CA GLY A 648 4.11 21.86 15.54
C GLY A 648 5.24 21.58 14.55
N ARG A 649 6.23 20.72 14.85
CA ARG A 649 7.30 20.34 13.91
C ARG A 649 6.78 19.53 12.70
N GLY A 650 6.18 20.20 11.70
CA GLY A 650 6.10 19.84 10.28
C GLY A 650 5.40 18.52 9.88
N ALA A 651 4.56 18.57 8.83
CA ALA A 651 3.85 17.40 8.31
C ALA A 651 4.76 16.22 7.90
N LEU A 652 6.00 16.48 7.49
CA LEU A 652 6.97 15.42 7.14
C LEU A 652 7.40 14.59 8.35
N ASN A 653 7.62 15.20 9.52
CA ASN A 653 7.98 14.43 10.72
C ASN A 653 6.81 13.56 11.20
N PHE A 654 5.58 14.08 11.09
CA PHE A 654 4.39 13.28 11.36
C PHE A 654 4.30 12.07 10.41
N LEU A 655 4.56 12.26 9.12
CA LEU A 655 4.60 11.17 8.15
C LEU A 655 5.70 10.15 8.46
N GLU A 656 6.88 10.60 8.89
CA GLU A 656 7.94 9.72 9.37
C GLU A 656 7.55 8.95 10.63
N GLU A 657 6.85 9.57 11.60
CA GLU A 657 6.32 8.90 12.79
C GLU A 657 5.38 7.75 12.40
N ILE A 658 4.45 8.00 11.48
CA ILE A 658 3.49 7.01 10.97
C ILE A 658 4.18 5.89 10.18
N ASP A 659 5.21 6.22 9.39
CA ASP A 659 6.03 5.23 8.70
C ASP A 659 6.87 4.39 9.67
N ALA A 660 7.19 4.93 10.84
CA ALA A 660 7.97 4.26 11.85
C ALA A 660 7.20 3.23 12.68
N GLU A 661 5.87 3.30 12.73
CA GLU A 661 5.04 2.42 13.55
C GLU A 661 4.98 0.97 13.03
N ASP A 662 5.89 0.08 13.46
CA ASP A 662 5.79 -1.35 13.09
C ASP A 662 4.77 -2.14 13.92
N ILE A 663 4.35 -1.58 15.06
CA ILE A 663 3.31 -2.09 15.94
C ILE A 663 2.43 -0.89 16.30
N ALA A 664 1.15 -0.93 15.96
CA ALA A 664 0.26 0.18 16.27
C ALA A 664 0.22 0.46 17.78
N ALA A 665 0.27 1.76 18.11
CA ALA A 665 0.27 2.25 19.47
C ALA A 665 -1.04 1.87 20.18
N ASP A 666 -0.94 1.57 21.48
CA ASP A 666 -2.08 1.22 22.35
C ASP A 666 -3.02 2.44 22.43
N THR A 667 -4.16 2.39 21.73
CA THR A 667 -5.11 3.52 21.71
C THR A 667 -6.00 3.50 22.95
N LEU A 668 -6.08 4.63 23.66
CA LEU A 668 -6.86 4.78 24.92
C LEU A 668 -8.37 4.62 24.69
N THR A 669 -8.84 4.86 23.47
CA THR A 669 -10.26 4.77 23.13
C THR A 669 -10.66 3.32 23.07
N ARG A 670 -11.51 2.90 24.01
CA ARG A 670 -12.17 1.59 24.00
C ARG A 670 -12.98 1.50 22.72
N ARG A 671 -12.39 0.96 21.64
CA ARG A 671 -13.13 0.63 20.41
C ARG A 671 -14.32 -0.21 20.84
N ALA A 672 -15.51 0.14 20.36
CA ALA A 672 -16.69 -0.67 20.62
C ALA A 672 -16.43 -2.05 20.01
N ALA A 673 -16.01 -3.00 20.86
CA ALA A 673 -15.74 -4.36 20.47
C ALA A 673 -16.99 -4.86 19.74
N ARG A 674 -16.89 -5.08 18.44
CA ARG A 674 -18.04 -5.52 17.64
C ARG A 674 -18.55 -6.82 18.27
N PRO A 675 -19.80 -6.84 18.77
CA PRO A 675 -20.26 -7.96 19.58
C PRO A 675 -20.53 -9.21 18.75
N ASP A 676 -20.48 -9.15 17.40
CA ASP A 676 -20.77 -10.30 16.54
C ASP A 676 -19.81 -10.41 15.34
N ALA A 677 -18.53 -10.62 15.62
CA ALA A 677 -17.49 -10.82 14.61
C ALA A 677 -16.35 -11.71 15.12
N VAL A 678 -15.73 -12.48 14.21
CA VAL A 678 -14.54 -13.30 14.46
C VAL A 678 -13.35 -12.41 14.74
N ARG A 679 -12.63 -12.68 15.83
CA ARG A 679 -11.43 -11.94 16.21
C ARG A 679 -10.24 -12.39 15.38
N LEU A 680 -9.68 -11.51 14.56
CA LEU A 680 -8.49 -11.78 13.74
C LEU A 680 -7.31 -10.96 14.28
N MET A 681 -6.28 -11.62 14.83
CA MET A 681 -5.18 -10.96 15.54
C MET A 681 -3.89 -11.78 15.53
N THR A 682 -2.79 -11.19 16.02
CA THR A 682 -1.54 -11.93 16.24
C THR A 682 -1.57 -12.78 17.52
N ALA A 683 -0.81 -13.86 17.53
CA ALA A 683 -0.68 -14.74 18.71
C ALA A 683 -0.23 -13.98 19.97
N HIS A 684 0.66 -12.98 19.83
CA HIS A 684 1.14 -12.15 20.94
C HIS A 684 0.03 -11.36 21.63
N ARG A 685 -0.93 -10.85 20.85
CA ARG A 685 -2.06 -10.03 21.32
C ARG A 685 -3.19 -10.87 21.91
N SER A 686 -3.21 -12.16 21.61
CA SER A 686 -4.19 -13.10 22.18
C SER A 686 -4.00 -13.37 23.68
N LYS A 687 -2.84 -13.02 24.26
CA LYS A 687 -2.55 -13.26 25.67
C LYS A 687 -3.58 -12.57 26.57
N GLY A 688 -4.06 -13.30 27.58
CA GLY A 688 -5.15 -12.86 28.45
C GLY A 688 -6.57 -13.06 27.90
N LEU A 689 -6.73 -13.35 26.60
CA LEU A 689 -8.04 -13.61 25.97
C LEU A 689 -8.35 -15.12 25.88
N GLU A 690 -9.58 -15.47 25.50
CA GLU A 690 -10.05 -16.85 25.36
C GLU A 690 -11.35 -16.93 24.54
N TRP A 691 -11.48 -17.99 23.72
CA TRP A 691 -12.62 -18.23 22.81
C TRP A 691 -13.01 -19.70 22.78
N ARG A 692 -14.27 -20.03 22.44
CA ARG A 692 -14.72 -21.41 22.22
C ARG A 692 -13.99 -22.08 21.07
N LEU A 693 -13.84 -21.40 19.94
CA LEU A 693 -13.08 -21.86 18.77
C LEU A 693 -11.88 -20.96 18.50
N VAL A 694 -10.70 -21.55 18.39
CA VAL A 694 -9.48 -20.85 17.95
C VAL A 694 -8.86 -21.58 16.76
N VAL A 695 -8.63 -20.85 15.67
CA VAL A 695 -7.86 -21.28 14.52
C VAL A 695 -6.47 -20.65 14.60
N VAL A 696 -5.41 -21.45 14.65
CA VAL A 696 -4.03 -20.98 14.53
C VAL A 696 -3.57 -21.25 13.11
N ALA A 697 -3.45 -20.19 12.31
CA ALA A 697 -3.26 -20.28 10.87
C ALA A 697 -1.80 -20.07 10.43
N GLY A 698 -1.42 -20.71 9.33
CA GLY A 698 -0.10 -20.56 8.72
C GLY A 698 1.05 -21.15 9.54
N VAL A 699 0.85 -22.27 10.25
CA VAL A 699 1.89 -22.87 11.10
C VAL A 699 2.85 -23.72 10.25
N GLN A 700 3.77 -23.05 9.55
CA GLN A 700 4.68 -23.61 8.55
C GLN A 700 6.15 -23.47 8.96
N GLU A 701 7.04 -24.36 8.51
CA GLU A 701 8.48 -24.17 8.72
C GLU A 701 8.95 -22.86 8.07
N GLY A 702 9.84 -22.13 8.73
CA GLY A 702 10.33 -20.82 8.27
C GLY A 702 9.36 -19.65 8.49
N LEU A 703 8.06 -19.91 8.71
CA LEU A 703 7.08 -18.89 9.13
C LEU A 703 6.80 -18.95 10.64
N TRP A 704 6.52 -20.14 11.17
CA TRP A 704 6.29 -20.40 12.58
C TRP A 704 6.70 -21.85 12.91
N PRO A 705 7.93 -22.07 13.41
CA PRO A 705 8.83 -21.07 14.02
C PRO A 705 9.58 -20.18 13.02
N ASP A 706 9.70 -18.88 13.33
CA ASP A 706 10.68 -18.00 12.69
C ASP A 706 12.01 -18.09 13.47
N LEU A 707 12.96 -18.86 12.93
CA LEU A 707 14.27 -19.08 13.55
C LEU A 707 15.37 -18.17 12.98
N ARG A 708 15.01 -17.22 12.11
CA ARG A 708 15.99 -16.31 11.51
C ARG A 708 16.54 -15.40 12.60
N ARG A 709 17.86 -15.41 12.78
CA ARG A 709 18.52 -14.36 13.55
C ARG A 709 18.47 -13.08 12.73
N ARG A 710 17.94 -12.02 13.34
CA ARG A 710 18.24 -10.66 12.89
C ARG A 710 19.68 -10.40 13.32
N GLY A 711 20.62 -10.35 12.38
CA GLY A 711 21.97 -9.89 12.71
C GLY A 711 21.87 -8.50 13.33
N SER A 712 22.58 -8.26 14.43
CA SER A 712 22.74 -6.95 15.05
C SER A 712 24.23 -6.65 15.07
N LEU A 713 24.61 -5.49 14.54
CA LEU A 713 25.97 -4.95 14.59
C LEU A 713 26.43 -4.74 16.05
N LEU A 714 25.57 -4.18 16.89
CA LEU A 714 25.85 -3.86 18.29
C LEU A 714 25.56 -5.00 19.26
N GLU A 715 24.83 -6.05 18.86
CA GLU A 715 24.56 -7.23 19.69
C GLU A 715 24.02 -6.88 21.10
N ALA A 716 23.02 -5.99 21.18
CA ALA A 716 22.49 -5.51 22.46
C ALA A 716 22.03 -6.66 23.39
N ASP A 717 21.48 -7.74 22.83
CA ASP A 717 21.06 -8.95 23.55
C ASP A 717 22.21 -9.66 24.28
N ARG A 718 23.46 -9.40 23.87
CA ARG A 718 24.67 -9.95 24.48
C ARG A 718 25.17 -9.19 25.69
N ILE A 719 24.59 -8.03 26.00
CA ILE A 719 24.87 -7.33 27.25
C ILE A 719 24.22 -8.14 28.38
N GLY A 720 25.07 -8.80 29.18
CA GLY A 720 24.66 -9.61 30.33
C GLY A 720 25.01 -8.93 31.66
N ARG A 721 24.44 -9.44 32.75
CA ARG A 721 24.60 -8.88 34.10
C ARG A 721 26.05 -8.94 34.60
N ASP A 722 26.71 -10.09 34.42
CA ASP A 722 28.02 -10.38 34.99
C ASP A 722 29.12 -10.57 33.93
N GLY A 723 28.78 -10.41 32.65
CA GLY A 723 29.67 -10.63 31.50
C GLY A 723 28.90 -10.70 30.18
N LEU A 724 29.61 -11.02 29.10
CA LEU A 724 29.03 -11.20 27.78
C LEU A 724 28.06 -12.40 27.80
N ALA A 725 26.78 -12.16 27.50
CA ALA A 725 25.81 -13.24 27.41
C ALA A 725 26.08 -14.11 26.16
N GLU A 726 25.77 -15.40 26.27
CA GLU A 726 25.88 -16.31 25.13
C GLU A 726 24.82 -15.96 24.07
N PRO A 727 25.15 -16.02 22.78
CA PRO A 727 24.16 -15.79 21.72
C PRO A 727 23.02 -16.79 21.84
N LEU A 728 21.78 -16.34 21.60
CA LEU A 728 20.60 -17.22 21.60
C LEU A 728 20.77 -18.35 20.59
N THR A 729 20.98 -19.58 21.07
CA THR A 729 21.11 -20.76 20.20
C THR A 729 19.82 -20.94 19.36
N PRO A 730 19.87 -21.56 18.17
CA PRO A 730 18.66 -21.90 17.43
C PRO A 730 17.64 -22.68 18.26
N GLY A 731 18.10 -23.48 19.23
CA GLY A 731 17.24 -24.16 20.20
C GLY A 731 16.53 -23.21 21.17
N ALA A 732 17.17 -22.13 21.60
CA ALA A 732 16.57 -21.08 22.44
C ALA A 732 15.49 -20.29 21.68
N LEU A 733 15.79 -19.89 20.43
CA LEU A 733 14.81 -19.24 19.54
C LEU A 733 13.60 -20.16 19.28
N LEU A 734 13.86 -21.44 19.03
CA LEU A 734 12.80 -22.43 18.88
C LEU A 734 11.95 -22.57 20.15
N ALA A 735 12.56 -22.50 21.34
CA ALA A 735 11.83 -22.56 22.60
C ALA A 735 10.93 -21.31 22.79
N GLU A 736 11.38 -20.13 22.37
CA GLU A 736 10.57 -18.90 22.39
C GLU A 736 9.37 -18.99 21.43
N GLU A 737 9.60 -19.39 20.18
CA GLU A 737 8.53 -19.59 19.19
C GLU A 737 7.54 -20.68 19.64
N ARG A 738 8.02 -21.71 20.35
CA ARG A 738 7.17 -22.74 20.96
C ARG A 738 6.31 -22.19 22.10
N ARG A 739 6.82 -21.28 22.94
CA ARG A 739 6.00 -20.59 23.96
C ARG A 739 4.91 -19.75 23.31
N LEU A 740 5.21 -19.06 22.22
CA LEU A 740 4.20 -18.31 21.47
C LEU A 740 3.11 -19.22 20.91
N PHE A 741 3.49 -20.37 20.34
CA PHE A 741 2.54 -21.38 19.86
C PHE A 741 1.69 -21.95 21.01
N TYR A 742 2.29 -22.22 22.17
CA TYR A 742 1.56 -22.62 23.38
C TYR A 742 0.57 -21.55 23.86
N VAL A 743 0.94 -20.26 23.82
CA VAL A 743 0.01 -19.16 24.14
C VAL A 743 -1.19 -19.18 23.20
N ALA A 744 -0.98 -19.31 21.89
CA ALA A 744 -2.05 -19.38 20.89
C ALA A 744 -2.97 -20.59 21.11
N ALA A 745 -2.40 -21.79 21.30
CA ALA A 745 -3.16 -23.02 21.51
C ALA A 745 -4.03 -22.98 22.79
N THR A 746 -3.52 -22.35 23.85
CA THR A 746 -4.22 -22.26 25.15
C THR A 746 -5.32 -21.19 25.21
N ARG A 747 -5.58 -20.49 24.10
CA ARG A 747 -6.72 -19.57 23.97
C ARG A 747 -8.04 -20.31 23.74
N ALA A 748 -7.97 -21.53 23.20
CA ALA A 748 -9.14 -22.37 22.93
C ALA A 748 -9.75 -22.93 24.24
N ARG A 749 -11.07 -22.79 24.37
CA ARG A 749 -11.85 -23.42 25.44
C ARG A 749 -12.40 -24.79 25.03
N GLU A 750 -12.86 -24.93 23.79
CA GLU A 750 -13.54 -26.14 23.29
C GLU A 750 -12.86 -26.74 22.06
N ARG A 751 -12.54 -25.93 21.05
CA ARG A 751 -12.00 -26.42 19.77
C ARG A 751 -10.77 -25.62 19.34
N LEU A 752 -9.66 -26.32 19.14
CA LEU A 752 -8.42 -25.80 18.56
C LEU A 752 -8.25 -26.39 17.17
N VAL A 753 -8.12 -25.53 16.18
CA VAL A 753 -7.77 -25.91 14.80
C VAL A 753 -6.41 -25.31 14.49
N VAL A 754 -5.48 -26.13 13.99
CA VAL A 754 -4.17 -25.66 13.53
C VAL A 754 -4.04 -25.97 12.05
N THR A 755 -3.68 -24.97 11.25
CA THR A 755 -3.57 -25.10 9.80
C THR A 755 -2.18 -24.75 9.30
N ALA A 756 -1.77 -25.43 8.23
CA ALA A 756 -0.52 -25.16 7.54
C ALA A 756 -0.67 -25.41 6.03
N VAL A 757 0.20 -24.77 5.23
CA VAL A 757 0.37 -25.11 3.82
C VAL A 757 1.41 -26.23 3.70
N LYS A 758 1.13 -27.16 2.79
CA LYS A 758 1.97 -28.27 2.36
C LYS A 758 2.00 -28.25 0.84
N ALA A 759 2.93 -27.48 0.27
CA ALA A 759 3.06 -27.37 -1.16
C ALA A 759 3.42 -28.74 -1.78
N PRO A 760 2.90 -29.07 -2.98
CA PRO A 760 3.25 -30.33 -3.65
C PRO A 760 4.71 -30.41 -4.11
N ALA A 761 5.38 -29.28 -4.26
CA ALA A 761 6.77 -29.21 -4.68
C ALA A 761 7.72 -29.47 -3.49
N ASP A 762 8.82 -30.20 -3.74
CA ASP A 762 9.79 -30.58 -2.71
C ASP A 762 10.50 -29.37 -2.07
N ASP A 763 10.62 -28.26 -2.81
CA ASP A 763 11.18 -26.98 -2.36
C ASP A 763 10.11 -25.97 -1.90
N GLY A 764 8.83 -26.37 -1.93
CA GLY A 764 7.71 -25.52 -1.54
C GLY A 764 7.46 -25.49 -0.03
N ASP A 765 6.46 -24.70 0.36
CA ASP A 765 6.04 -24.51 1.75
C ASP A 765 5.79 -25.85 2.48
N GLN A 766 6.48 -26.03 3.62
CA GLN A 766 6.40 -27.26 4.43
C GLN A 766 5.64 -27.03 5.75
N PRO A 767 4.84 -28.00 6.21
CA PRO A 767 4.18 -27.93 7.51
C PRO A 767 5.19 -27.85 8.66
N SER A 768 4.89 -27.02 9.66
CA SER A 768 5.76 -26.89 10.84
C SER A 768 5.81 -28.16 11.67
N ARG A 769 6.98 -28.42 12.28
CA ARG A 769 7.15 -29.43 13.31
C ARG A 769 6.12 -29.33 14.44
N PHE A 770 5.63 -28.12 14.75
CA PHE A 770 4.64 -27.87 15.81
C PHE A 770 3.33 -28.64 15.64
N LEU A 771 2.94 -28.97 14.40
CA LEU A 771 1.75 -29.76 14.12
C LEU A 771 1.85 -31.15 14.76
N THR A 772 2.99 -31.83 14.57
CA THR A 772 3.22 -33.16 15.14
C THR A 772 3.38 -33.15 16.66
N GLU A 773 3.81 -32.02 17.24
CA GLU A 773 3.99 -31.88 18.70
C GLU A 773 2.65 -31.92 19.46
N LEU A 774 1.52 -31.63 18.80
CA LEU A 774 0.18 -31.68 19.40
C LEU A 774 -0.29 -33.12 19.68
N GLY A 775 0.36 -34.13 19.10
CA GLY A 775 -0.05 -35.53 19.24
C GLY A 775 -1.31 -35.90 18.46
N VAL A 776 -1.64 -35.12 17.41
CA VAL A 776 -2.73 -35.38 16.47
C VAL A 776 -2.14 -35.50 15.07
N GLU A 777 -2.61 -36.48 14.29
CA GLU A 777 -2.16 -36.68 12.92
C GLU A 777 -2.74 -35.60 11.99
N PRO A 778 -1.89 -34.85 11.24
CA PRO A 778 -2.36 -33.86 10.26
C PRO A 778 -3.19 -34.48 9.15
N ARG A 779 -4.31 -33.85 8.81
CA ARG A 779 -5.19 -34.27 7.71
C ARG A 779 -4.94 -33.43 6.46
N ASP A 780 -4.46 -34.07 5.40
CA ASP A 780 -4.26 -33.43 4.10
C ASP A 780 -5.61 -33.16 3.40
N VAL A 781 -5.89 -31.88 3.11
CA VAL A 781 -7.09 -31.43 2.38
C VAL A 781 -6.66 -30.82 1.06
N THR A 782 -6.90 -31.54 -0.04
CA THR A 782 -6.32 -31.25 -1.36
C THR A 782 -7.09 -30.23 -2.20
N GLY A 783 -8.20 -29.67 -1.69
CA GLY A 783 -9.04 -28.77 -2.46
C GLY A 783 -9.88 -27.81 -1.63
N ARG A 784 -10.59 -26.94 -2.33
CA ARG A 784 -11.58 -26.04 -1.74
C ARG A 784 -12.72 -26.84 -1.08
N PRO A 785 -13.39 -26.26 -0.07
CA PRO A 785 -14.60 -26.86 0.49
C PRO A 785 -15.59 -27.20 -0.63
N ARG A 786 -16.09 -28.45 -0.66
CA ARG A 786 -17.04 -28.89 -1.70
C ARG A 786 -18.34 -28.09 -1.70
N ARG A 787 -18.74 -27.57 -0.53
CA ARG A 787 -19.92 -26.71 -0.33
C ARG A 787 -19.54 -25.51 0.53
N PRO A 788 -18.94 -24.47 -0.05
CA PRO A 788 -18.66 -23.24 0.69
C PRO A 788 -20.00 -22.66 1.13
N LEU A 789 -20.18 -22.43 2.44
CA LEU A 789 -21.46 -21.97 2.98
C LEU A 789 -21.82 -20.50 2.64
N SER A 790 -21.24 -19.88 1.62
CA SER A 790 -21.51 -18.48 1.24
C SER A 790 -22.77 -18.36 0.38
N VAL A 791 -23.43 -17.20 0.44
CA VAL A 791 -24.64 -16.95 -0.38
C VAL A 791 -24.29 -17.00 -1.87
N ALA A 792 -23.14 -16.48 -2.27
CA ALA A 792 -22.68 -16.53 -3.66
C ALA A 792 -22.44 -17.96 -4.14
N ALA A 793 -21.81 -18.80 -3.31
CA ALA A 793 -21.58 -20.21 -3.63
C ALA A 793 -22.89 -21.00 -3.68
N LEU A 794 -23.83 -20.74 -2.76
CA LEU A 794 -25.17 -21.32 -2.80
C LEU A 794 -25.93 -20.95 -4.07
N VAL A 795 -25.94 -19.67 -4.45
CA VAL A 795 -26.57 -19.22 -5.70
C VAL A 795 -25.91 -19.89 -6.90
N ALA A 796 -24.59 -20.00 -6.93
CA ALA A 796 -23.87 -20.69 -8.00
C ALA A 796 -24.23 -22.19 -8.08
N GLU A 797 -24.25 -22.91 -6.96
CA GLU A 797 -24.62 -24.33 -6.89
C GLU A 797 -26.08 -24.53 -7.31
N LEU A 798 -27.01 -23.69 -6.85
CA LEU A 798 -28.41 -23.76 -7.24
C LEU A 798 -28.58 -23.48 -8.74
N ARG A 799 -27.90 -22.47 -9.29
CA ARG A 799 -27.93 -22.16 -10.74
C ARG A 799 -27.39 -23.32 -11.57
N ALA A 800 -26.24 -23.87 -11.19
CA ALA A 800 -25.67 -25.03 -11.86
C ALA A 800 -26.62 -26.23 -11.78
N THR A 801 -27.22 -26.48 -10.61
CA THR A 801 -28.18 -27.56 -10.41
C THR A 801 -29.41 -27.39 -11.30
N THR A 802 -29.95 -26.17 -11.46
CA THR A 802 -31.14 -25.95 -12.30
C THR A 802 -30.95 -26.32 -13.78
N VAL A 803 -29.71 -26.29 -14.28
CA VAL A 803 -29.39 -26.55 -15.69
C VAL A 803 -28.60 -27.84 -15.92
N ASP A 804 -28.20 -28.56 -14.88
CA ASP A 804 -27.45 -29.81 -15.02
C ASP A 804 -28.39 -30.93 -15.53
N PRO A 805 -28.17 -31.48 -16.76
CA PRO A 805 -29.01 -32.54 -17.31
C PRO A 805 -28.87 -33.86 -16.54
N ARG A 806 -27.78 -34.05 -15.79
CA ARG A 806 -27.51 -35.28 -15.01
C ARG A 806 -28.28 -35.35 -13.69
N VAL A 807 -28.87 -34.23 -13.27
CA VAL A 807 -29.65 -34.11 -12.02
C VAL A 807 -31.11 -34.49 -12.28
N SER A 808 -31.86 -34.94 -11.26
CA SER A 808 -33.30 -35.24 -11.41
C SER A 808 -34.16 -33.98 -11.56
N ASP A 809 -35.29 -34.08 -12.25
CA ASP A 809 -36.26 -32.98 -12.42
C ASP A 809 -36.70 -32.38 -11.09
N THR A 810 -36.98 -33.23 -10.10
CA THR A 810 -37.38 -32.80 -8.75
C THR A 810 -36.31 -31.93 -8.07
N LEU A 811 -35.03 -32.24 -8.28
CA LEU A 811 -33.95 -31.48 -7.67
C LEU A 811 -33.68 -30.18 -8.43
N ARG A 812 -33.84 -30.17 -9.77
CA ARG A 812 -33.86 -28.95 -10.58
C ARG A 812 -34.95 -28.00 -10.14
N GLU A 813 -36.17 -28.50 -9.97
CA GLU A 813 -37.31 -27.71 -9.50
C GLU A 813 -37.09 -27.18 -8.08
N ALA A 814 -36.61 -28.02 -7.16
CA ALA A 814 -36.28 -27.58 -5.81
C ALA A 814 -35.16 -26.53 -5.77
N ALA A 815 -34.20 -26.58 -6.70
CA ALA A 815 -33.17 -25.56 -6.84
C ALA A 815 -33.74 -24.22 -7.35
N ALA A 816 -34.63 -24.27 -8.36
CA ALA A 816 -35.32 -23.10 -8.88
C ALA A 816 -36.20 -22.41 -7.82
N VAL A 817 -36.96 -23.19 -7.05
CA VAL A 817 -37.78 -22.65 -5.94
C VAL A 817 -36.92 -21.95 -4.88
N ARG A 818 -35.75 -22.51 -4.56
CA ARG A 818 -34.81 -21.88 -3.62
C ARG A 818 -34.20 -20.59 -4.17
N LEU A 819 -33.84 -20.54 -5.46
CA LEU A 819 -33.38 -19.32 -6.12
C LEU A 819 -34.45 -18.24 -6.12
N ALA A 820 -35.70 -18.59 -6.42
CA ALA A 820 -36.83 -17.65 -6.39
C ALA A 820 -37.04 -17.08 -4.98
N ARG A 821 -36.95 -17.91 -3.93
CA ARG A 821 -37.01 -17.44 -2.54
C ARG A 821 -35.88 -16.47 -2.23
N LEU A 822 -34.64 -16.79 -2.61
CA LEU A 822 -33.48 -15.90 -2.39
C LEU A 822 -33.63 -14.57 -3.15
N ALA A 823 -34.13 -14.61 -4.38
CA ALA A 823 -34.35 -13.42 -5.20
C ALA A 823 -35.45 -12.49 -4.63
N ALA A 824 -36.42 -13.06 -3.90
CA ALA A 824 -37.51 -12.32 -3.26
C ALA A 824 -37.14 -11.72 -1.89
N LEU A 825 -35.99 -12.09 -1.31
CA LEU A 825 -35.54 -11.54 -0.04
C LEU A 825 -35.14 -10.07 -0.20
N ALA A 826 -35.70 -9.20 0.65
CA ALA A 826 -35.37 -7.78 0.70
C ALA A 826 -35.15 -7.30 2.15
N ASP A 827 -34.39 -6.22 2.32
CA ASP A 827 -34.27 -5.49 3.59
C ASP A 827 -35.54 -4.65 3.88
N GLU A 828 -35.56 -3.95 5.02
CA GLU A 828 -36.68 -3.08 5.43
C GLU A 828 -36.93 -1.92 4.45
N ASP A 829 -35.92 -1.53 3.66
CA ASP A 829 -36.01 -0.51 2.61
C ASP A 829 -36.50 -1.11 1.26
N GLY A 830 -36.84 -2.40 1.21
CA GLY A 830 -37.27 -3.08 0.00
C GLY A 830 -36.14 -3.39 -1.00
N ARG A 831 -34.87 -3.30 -0.59
CA ARG A 831 -33.73 -3.63 -1.45
C ARG A 831 -33.42 -5.12 -1.40
N PRO A 832 -33.13 -5.76 -2.56
CA PRO A 832 -32.88 -7.19 -2.60
C PRO A 832 -31.63 -7.58 -1.80
N LEU A 833 -31.77 -8.56 -0.90
CA LEU A 833 -30.67 -9.10 -0.09
C LEU A 833 -29.74 -10.01 -0.89
N VAL A 834 -30.28 -10.72 -1.90
CA VAL A 834 -29.52 -11.63 -2.77
C VAL A 834 -29.79 -11.30 -4.25
N PRO A 835 -29.32 -10.14 -4.75
CA PRO A 835 -29.64 -9.68 -6.10
C PRO A 835 -29.12 -10.64 -7.18
N SER A 836 -28.04 -11.38 -6.90
CA SER A 836 -27.46 -12.37 -7.82
C SER A 836 -28.33 -13.62 -8.01
N ALA A 837 -29.33 -13.87 -7.15
CA ALA A 837 -30.26 -14.99 -7.32
C ALA A 837 -31.27 -14.74 -8.46
N HIS A 838 -31.53 -13.48 -8.81
CA HIS A 838 -32.52 -13.13 -9.83
C HIS A 838 -31.93 -13.30 -11.25
N PRO A 839 -32.62 -13.98 -12.19
CA PRO A 839 -32.13 -14.24 -13.54
C PRO A 839 -31.72 -12.99 -14.34
N TYR A 840 -32.42 -11.87 -14.15
CA TYR A 840 -32.08 -10.58 -14.77
C TYR A 840 -30.67 -10.06 -14.43
N ARG A 841 -30.02 -10.59 -13.38
CA ARG A 841 -28.64 -10.22 -13.00
C ARG A 841 -27.61 -11.22 -13.50
N TRP A 842 -28.02 -12.25 -14.24
CA TRP A 842 -27.10 -13.27 -14.76
C TRP A 842 -26.50 -12.81 -16.08
N TRP A 843 -25.16 -12.87 -16.15
CA TRP A 843 -24.44 -12.66 -17.39
C TRP A 843 -24.90 -13.65 -18.46
N GLY A 844 -25.07 -13.17 -19.70
CA GLY A 844 -25.51 -13.98 -20.84
C GLY A 844 -27.03 -14.12 -21.02
N MET A 845 -27.84 -13.64 -20.07
CA MET A 845 -29.31 -13.69 -20.19
C MET A 845 -29.92 -12.48 -20.95
N PHE A 846 -29.13 -11.42 -21.15
CA PHE A 846 -29.58 -10.24 -21.90
C PHE A 846 -29.53 -10.53 -23.41
N GLU A 847 -30.56 -10.09 -24.12
CA GLU A 847 -30.55 -10.11 -25.58
C GLU A 847 -29.45 -9.18 -26.13
N PRO A 848 -28.80 -9.55 -27.24
CA PRO A 848 -27.90 -8.65 -27.95
C PRO A 848 -28.59 -7.32 -28.26
N THR A 849 -27.92 -6.21 -27.97
CA THR A 849 -28.44 -4.89 -28.36
C THR A 849 -28.31 -4.73 -29.87
N ALA A 850 -29.43 -4.53 -30.57
CA ALA A 850 -29.44 -4.27 -32.00
C ALA A 850 -29.57 -2.76 -32.28
N SER A 851 -28.77 -2.24 -33.21
CA SER A 851 -29.02 -0.90 -33.74
C SER A 851 -30.31 -0.92 -34.57
N LYS A 852 -31.22 0.03 -34.30
CA LYS A 852 -32.47 0.18 -35.09
C LYS A 852 -32.26 0.98 -36.38
N VAL A 853 -31.12 1.64 -36.50
CA VAL A 853 -30.74 2.46 -37.66
C VAL A 853 -29.44 1.87 -38.20
N PRO A 854 -29.37 1.53 -39.50
CA PRO A 854 -28.11 1.16 -40.14
C PRO A 854 -27.04 2.22 -39.89
N LEU A 855 -25.82 1.79 -39.55
CA LEU A 855 -24.64 2.65 -39.43
C LEU A 855 -24.37 3.42 -40.72
N ARG A 856 -24.70 2.84 -41.88
CA ARG A 856 -24.49 3.46 -43.19
C ARG A 856 -25.73 3.42 -44.06
N ASP A 857 -25.90 4.49 -44.83
CA ASP A 857 -26.92 4.62 -45.87
C ASP A 857 -26.51 3.78 -47.09
N ARG A 858 -27.39 2.88 -47.53
CA ARG A 858 -27.14 1.99 -48.68
C ARG A 858 -27.19 2.73 -50.03
N ASP A 859 -27.82 3.90 -50.06
CA ASP A 859 -27.94 4.72 -51.27
C ASP A 859 -26.73 5.65 -51.47
N GLN A 860 -25.80 5.70 -50.49
CA GLN A 860 -24.57 6.49 -50.56
C GLN A 860 -23.35 5.62 -50.87
N PRO A 861 -22.35 6.16 -51.60
CA PRO A 861 -21.13 5.43 -51.89
C PRO A 861 -20.37 4.99 -50.63
N VAL A 862 -19.89 3.75 -50.59
CA VAL A 862 -19.08 3.26 -49.48
C VAL A 862 -17.70 3.91 -49.56
N VAL A 863 -17.34 4.69 -48.53
CA VAL A 863 -16.00 5.29 -48.46
C VAL A 863 -15.00 4.26 -47.95
N LEU A 864 -13.98 3.96 -48.76
CA LEU A 864 -12.86 3.07 -48.44
C LEU A 864 -11.52 3.73 -48.75
N SER A 865 -10.46 3.36 -48.01
CA SER A 865 -9.07 3.70 -48.36
C SER A 865 -8.31 2.44 -48.77
N GLY A 866 -7.18 2.59 -49.47
CA GLY A 866 -6.36 1.43 -49.89
C GLY A 866 -5.92 0.54 -48.72
N SER A 867 -5.55 1.13 -47.59
CA SER A 867 -5.23 0.41 -46.35
C SER A 867 -6.44 -0.26 -45.69
N ALA A 868 -7.62 0.35 -45.76
CA ALA A 868 -8.86 -0.25 -45.25
C ALA A 868 -9.27 -1.48 -46.05
N LEU A 869 -9.06 -1.44 -47.38
CA LEU A 869 -9.38 -2.54 -48.27
C LEU A 869 -8.57 -3.80 -47.93
N ASP A 870 -7.25 -3.67 -47.73
CA ASP A 870 -6.41 -4.80 -47.36
C ASP A 870 -6.82 -5.39 -46.00
N GLN A 871 -7.14 -4.53 -45.03
CA GLN A 871 -7.59 -4.97 -43.71
C GLN A 871 -8.94 -5.72 -43.76
N LEU A 872 -9.90 -5.25 -44.58
CA LEU A 872 -11.22 -5.87 -44.77
C LEU A 872 -11.18 -7.16 -45.59
N ALA A 873 -10.34 -7.19 -46.62
CA ALA A 873 -10.30 -8.28 -47.59
C ALA A 873 -9.38 -9.41 -47.13
N ASN A 874 -8.15 -9.10 -46.72
CA ASN A 874 -7.08 -10.07 -46.50
C ASN A 874 -6.75 -10.29 -45.01
N THR A 875 -7.02 -9.31 -44.15
CA THR A 875 -6.69 -9.42 -42.72
C THR A 875 -7.88 -9.93 -41.90
N CYS A 876 -8.77 -9.04 -41.46
CA CYS A 876 -9.88 -9.37 -40.58
C CYS A 876 -10.89 -8.21 -40.51
N ALA A 877 -12.14 -8.47 -40.90
CA ALA A 877 -13.21 -7.46 -40.88
C ALA A 877 -13.55 -6.97 -39.46
N LEU A 878 -13.49 -7.86 -38.46
CA LEU A 878 -13.69 -7.49 -37.05
C LEU A 878 -12.59 -6.55 -36.55
N GLN A 879 -11.33 -6.81 -36.92
CA GLN A 879 -10.21 -5.95 -36.54
C GLN A 879 -10.36 -4.55 -37.14
N TRP A 880 -10.77 -4.47 -38.41
CA TRP A 880 -11.08 -3.19 -39.06
C TRP A 880 -12.19 -2.43 -38.35
N PHE A 881 -13.30 -3.10 -38.02
CA PHE A 881 -14.43 -2.46 -37.33
C PHE A 881 -14.02 -1.91 -35.96
N LEU A 882 -13.36 -2.74 -35.14
CA LEU A 882 -12.92 -2.32 -33.79
C LEU A 882 -11.87 -1.21 -33.85
N GLY A 883 -10.91 -1.28 -34.77
CA GLY A 883 -9.86 -0.29 -34.92
C GLY A 883 -10.35 1.03 -35.51
N ARG A 884 -11.07 0.98 -36.63
CA ARG A 884 -11.37 2.16 -37.46
C ARG A 884 -12.74 2.77 -37.23
N GLU A 885 -13.78 1.95 -37.05
CA GLU A 885 -15.15 2.43 -36.79
C GLU A 885 -15.35 2.74 -35.30
N VAL A 886 -14.96 1.81 -34.41
CA VAL A 886 -15.11 1.97 -32.95
C VAL A 886 -13.98 2.82 -32.35
N LYS A 887 -12.86 2.98 -33.07
CA LYS A 887 -11.66 3.71 -32.60
C LYS A 887 -11.10 3.14 -31.30
N ALA A 888 -11.12 1.81 -31.17
CA ALA A 888 -10.68 1.08 -29.99
C ALA A 888 -9.21 0.65 -30.04
N ASP A 889 -8.45 1.06 -31.06
CA ASP A 889 -7.02 0.77 -31.16
C ASP A 889 -6.25 1.33 -29.96
N ALA A 890 -5.21 0.60 -29.55
CA ALA A 890 -4.26 1.06 -28.55
C ALA A 890 -3.50 2.31 -29.07
N PRO A 891 -2.97 3.18 -28.18
CA PRO A 891 -2.11 4.28 -28.59
C PRO A 891 -1.02 3.80 -29.54
N ALA A 892 -0.68 4.63 -30.54
CA ALA A 892 0.35 4.31 -31.51
C ALA A 892 1.63 3.87 -30.79
N THR A 893 2.11 2.67 -31.12
CA THR A 893 3.37 2.17 -30.56
C THR A 893 4.53 3.06 -31.02
N ALA A 894 5.64 3.08 -30.27
CA ALA A 894 6.85 3.79 -30.69
C ALA A 894 7.28 3.46 -32.13
N ALA A 895 7.03 2.23 -32.59
CA ALA A 895 7.32 1.79 -33.96
C ALA A 895 6.37 2.39 -35.02
N GLN A 896 5.11 2.67 -34.69
CA GLN A 896 4.16 3.36 -35.58
C GLN A 896 4.45 4.87 -35.60
N GLY A 897 4.75 5.47 -34.45
CA GLY A 897 5.17 6.87 -34.37
C GLY A 897 6.44 7.13 -35.19
N PHE A 898 7.43 6.24 -35.07
CA PHE A 898 8.61 6.19 -35.96
C PHE A 898 8.24 6.20 -37.43
N GLY A 899 7.33 5.30 -37.83
CA GLY A 899 7.00 5.08 -39.24
C GLY A 899 6.39 6.32 -39.88
N ASN A 900 5.49 6.99 -39.15
CA ASN A 900 4.87 8.23 -39.60
C ASN A 900 5.89 9.37 -39.71
N VAL A 901 6.79 9.52 -38.74
CA VAL A 901 7.80 10.59 -38.77
C VAL A 901 8.75 10.42 -39.94
N VAL A 902 9.26 9.20 -40.17
CA VAL A 902 10.14 8.93 -41.33
C VAL A 902 9.41 9.17 -42.65
N HIS A 903 8.11 8.88 -42.72
CA HIS A 903 7.31 9.12 -43.92
C HIS A 903 7.18 10.61 -44.24
N VAL A 904 6.78 11.41 -43.25
CA VAL A 904 6.64 12.88 -43.38
C VAL A 904 7.97 13.52 -43.78
N LEU A 905 9.08 13.11 -43.16
CA LEU A 905 10.40 13.64 -43.50
C LEU A 905 10.86 13.25 -44.91
N ALA A 906 10.52 12.04 -45.37
CA ALA A 906 10.80 11.62 -46.74
C ALA A 906 9.96 12.43 -47.75
N ASP A 907 8.71 12.73 -47.42
CA ASP A 907 7.84 13.58 -48.23
C ASP A 907 8.35 15.03 -48.32
N GLU A 908 8.70 15.68 -47.21
CA GLU A 908 9.18 17.08 -47.23
C GLU A 908 10.37 17.27 -48.19
N VAL A 909 11.23 16.26 -48.29
CA VAL A 909 12.35 16.24 -49.24
C VAL A 909 11.87 15.97 -50.66
N ALA A 910 10.93 15.05 -50.85
CA ALA A 910 10.43 14.71 -52.17
C ALA A 910 9.63 15.84 -52.83
N SER A 911 8.89 16.61 -52.03
CA SER A 911 8.13 17.79 -52.44
C SER A 911 8.98 19.06 -52.57
N GLY A 912 10.26 19.01 -52.16
CA GLY A 912 11.21 20.12 -52.26
C GLY A 912 11.09 21.19 -51.17
N HIS A 913 10.28 20.95 -50.13
CA HIS A 913 10.13 21.86 -48.99
C HIS A 913 11.35 21.83 -48.05
N THR A 914 12.00 20.68 -47.93
CA THR A 914 13.19 20.47 -47.13
C THR A 914 14.36 20.03 -48.04
N PRO A 915 15.57 20.60 -47.91
CA PRO A 915 16.72 20.17 -48.69
C PRO A 915 17.00 18.66 -48.51
N ALA A 916 17.44 18.00 -49.59
CA ALA A 916 17.85 16.60 -49.58
C ALA A 916 19.20 16.39 -48.86
N ASP A 917 19.25 16.73 -47.58
CA ASP A 917 20.43 16.72 -46.72
C ASP A 917 20.12 15.97 -45.40
N LEU A 918 21.01 15.06 -45.01
CA LEU A 918 20.79 14.20 -43.85
C LEU A 918 20.83 14.99 -42.52
N ASP A 919 21.69 16.01 -42.41
CA ASP A 919 21.85 16.77 -41.17
C ASP A 919 20.58 17.59 -40.89
N VAL A 920 19.97 18.17 -41.93
CA VAL A 920 18.69 18.90 -41.83
C VAL A 920 17.54 17.98 -41.40
N LEU A 921 17.48 16.77 -41.98
CA LEU A 921 16.46 15.78 -41.61
C LEU A 921 16.63 15.28 -40.17
N MET A 922 17.87 15.13 -39.70
CA MET A 922 18.14 14.72 -38.33
C MET A 922 17.78 15.82 -37.31
N GLU A 923 17.96 17.09 -37.64
CA GLU A 923 17.49 18.20 -36.79
C GLU A 923 15.97 18.21 -36.66
N ARG A 924 15.25 18.00 -37.78
CA ARG A 924 13.79 17.87 -37.77
C ARG A 924 13.33 16.65 -36.98
N LEU A 925 13.99 15.50 -37.19
CA LEU A 925 13.72 14.28 -36.43
C LEU A 925 13.84 14.53 -34.92
N ASP A 926 14.90 15.21 -34.49
CA ASP A 926 15.18 15.53 -33.09
C ASP A 926 14.09 16.39 -32.45
N SER A 927 13.55 17.35 -33.21
CA SER A 927 12.47 18.23 -32.74
C SER A 927 11.17 17.49 -32.38
N VAL A 928 10.91 16.33 -33.02
CA VAL A 928 9.69 15.53 -32.79
C VAL A 928 9.94 14.24 -32.02
N TRP A 929 11.20 13.81 -31.89
CA TRP A 929 11.57 12.52 -31.30
C TRP A 929 11.18 12.41 -29.82
N ASN A 930 11.28 13.51 -29.07
CA ASN A 930 10.99 13.56 -27.64
C ASN A 930 9.49 13.43 -27.31
N ALA A 931 8.61 13.60 -28.30
CA ALA A 931 7.16 13.43 -28.12
C ALA A 931 6.71 11.96 -28.25
N LEU A 932 7.59 11.06 -28.70
CA LEU A 932 7.31 9.63 -28.82
C LEU A 932 7.55 8.93 -27.47
N ALA A 933 6.56 8.17 -27.00
CA ALA A 933 6.67 7.40 -25.78
C ALA A 933 7.49 6.12 -26.01
N PHE A 934 8.65 6.01 -25.36
CA PHE A 934 9.49 4.81 -25.36
C PHE A 934 9.52 4.18 -23.97
N ASP A 935 9.47 2.85 -23.90
CA ASP A 935 9.53 2.11 -22.62
C ASP A 935 10.88 2.30 -21.88
N ALA A 936 11.94 2.69 -22.60
CA ALA A 936 13.27 2.91 -22.02
C ALA A 936 14.16 3.83 -22.89
N PRO A 937 15.09 4.61 -22.28
CA PRO A 937 15.99 5.51 -23.01
C PRO A 937 16.86 4.81 -24.06
N TRP A 938 17.40 3.63 -23.76
CA TRP A 938 18.24 2.89 -24.72
C TRP A 938 17.46 2.43 -25.96
N LYS A 939 16.17 2.12 -25.80
CA LYS A 939 15.27 1.74 -26.90
C LYS A 939 14.97 2.92 -27.81
N SER A 940 14.81 4.11 -27.22
CA SER A 940 14.71 5.39 -27.95
C SER A 940 15.97 5.63 -28.80
N ALA A 941 17.16 5.52 -28.20
CA ALA A 941 18.43 5.71 -28.91
C ALA A 941 18.60 4.72 -30.09
N GLN A 942 18.28 3.43 -29.88
CA GLN A 942 18.37 2.42 -30.93
C GLN A 942 17.40 2.64 -32.09
N GLU A 943 16.16 3.04 -31.81
CA GLU A 943 15.20 3.36 -32.87
C GLU A 943 15.57 4.67 -33.60
N LYS A 944 16.24 5.62 -32.92
CA LYS A 944 16.75 6.85 -33.54
C LYS A 944 17.83 6.56 -34.56
N GLU A 945 18.75 5.66 -34.23
CA GLU A 945 19.76 5.18 -35.18
C GLU A 945 19.14 4.45 -36.38
N ASN A 946 18.09 3.66 -36.15
CA ASN A 946 17.36 3.03 -37.25
C ASN A 946 16.66 4.04 -38.18
N ALA A 947 16.21 5.18 -37.63
CA ALA A 947 15.60 6.26 -38.41
C ALA A 947 16.65 6.92 -39.30
N ARG A 948 17.82 7.23 -38.72
CA ARG A 948 18.98 7.77 -39.45
C ARG A 948 19.34 6.89 -40.65
N VAL A 949 19.47 5.58 -40.45
CA VAL A 949 19.79 4.62 -41.53
C VAL A 949 18.69 4.57 -42.60
N ALA A 950 17.41 4.66 -42.21
CA ALA A 950 16.30 4.66 -43.16
C ALA A 950 16.25 5.95 -44.01
N LEU A 951 16.50 7.11 -43.41
CA LEU A 951 16.59 8.40 -44.09
C LEU A 951 17.81 8.47 -45.01
N GLU A 952 18.95 7.94 -44.58
CA GLU A 952 20.16 7.84 -45.41
C GLU A 952 19.91 7.01 -46.68
N ARG A 953 19.23 5.86 -46.55
CA ARG A 953 18.81 5.03 -47.70
C ARG A 953 17.82 5.77 -48.61
N PHE A 954 16.86 6.47 -48.02
CA PHE A 954 15.90 7.28 -48.77
C PHE A 954 16.60 8.36 -49.60
N LEU A 955 17.49 9.14 -48.98
CA LEU A 955 18.23 10.22 -49.67
C LEU A 955 19.07 9.69 -50.82
N GLN A 956 19.80 8.59 -50.61
CA GLN A 956 20.56 7.95 -51.68
C GLN A 956 19.66 7.48 -52.82
N TRP A 957 18.52 6.89 -52.51
CA TRP A 957 17.54 6.46 -53.51
C TRP A 957 16.86 7.64 -54.23
N HIS A 958 16.59 8.73 -53.53
CA HIS A 958 15.91 9.92 -54.05
C HIS A 958 16.78 10.71 -55.02
N VAL A 959 18.09 10.80 -54.75
CA VAL A 959 19.06 11.58 -55.55
C VAL A 959 19.61 10.78 -56.75
N MET A 960 19.52 9.45 -56.73
CA MET A 960 19.97 8.62 -57.86
C MET A 960 19.05 8.76 -59.07
N ASP A 961 19.64 8.96 -60.26
CA ASP A 961 18.91 9.02 -61.53
C ASP A 961 18.33 7.63 -61.87
N ARG A 962 17.00 7.51 -61.74
CA ARG A 962 16.27 6.24 -61.92
C ARG A 962 15.85 6.08 -63.37
N THR A 963 16.52 5.19 -64.12
CA THR A 963 15.99 4.48 -65.31
C THR A 963 14.94 5.24 -66.15
N GLY A 964 15.19 6.50 -66.51
CA GLY A 964 14.28 7.29 -67.34
C GLY A 964 12.89 7.57 -66.75
N ARG A 965 12.74 7.64 -65.41
CA ARG A 965 11.51 8.08 -64.75
C ARG A 965 11.70 9.39 -64.02
N THR A 966 10.75 10.31 -64.13
CA THR A 966 10.79 11.62 -63.48
C THR A 966 9.65 11.78 -62.47
N PRO A 967 9.91 12.25 -61.24
CA PRO A 967 8.84 12.56 -60.28
C PRO A 967 7.96 13.70 -60.80
N VAL A 968 6.64 13.50 -60.74
CA VAL A 968 5.61 14.45 -61.18
C VAL A 968 4.82 15.02 -60.00
N ALA A 969 4.63 14.23 -58.94
CA ALA A 969 4.00 14.68 -57.70
C ALA A 969 4.45 13.86 -56.49
N SER A 970 4.30 14.46 -55.30
CA SER A 970 4.49 13.83 -53.98
C SER A 970 3.24 14.08 -53.14
N GLU A 971 2.86 13.08 -52.32
CA GLU A 971 1.67 13.11 -51.45
C GLU A 971 0.38 13.54 -52.17
N HIS A 972 0.16 12.99 -53.37
CA HIS A 972 -0.95 13.35 -54.23
C HIS A 972 -2.26 12.75 -53.72
N ASP A 973 -3.12 13.60 -53.19
CA ASP A 973 -4.48 13.23 -52.76
C ASP A 973 -5.34 12.85 -53.95
N PHE A 974 -6.14 11.79 -53.79
CA PHE A 974 -7.13 11.41 -54.79
C PHE A 974 -8.47 11.03 -54.14
N ASP A 975 -9.55 11.31 -54.88
CA ASP A 975 -10.91 10.99 -54.51
C ASP A 975 -11.68 10.57 -55.75
N VAL A 976 -11.73 9.25 -55.98
CA VAL A 976 -12.35 8.66 -57.17
C VAL A 976 -13.54 7.80 -56.75
N THR A 977 -14.59 7.77 -57.59
CA THR A 977 -15.72 6.86 -57.40
C THR A 977 -15.66 5.76 -58.43
N ILE A 978 -15.60 4.53 -57.95
CA ILE A 978 -15.44 3.32 -58.75
C ILE A 978 -16.74 2.52 -58.66
N GLU A 979 -17.26 2.11 -59.80
CA GLU A 979 -18.40 1.21 -59.91
C GLU A 979 -17.86 -0.24 -59.91
N ALA A 980 -18.17 -1.00 -58.86
CA ALA A 980 -17.70 -2.38 -58.69
C ALA A 980 -18.89 -3.31 -58.41
N GLY A 981 -19.36 -4.02 -59.45
CA GLY A 981 -20.60 -4.80 -59.39
C GLY A 981 -21.82 -3.89 -59.19
N ASP A 982 -22.64 -4.17 -58.17
CA ASP A 982 -23.83 -3.37 -57.80
C ASP A 982 -23.51 -2.24 -56.80
N HIS A 983 -22.24 -1.97 -56.51
CA HIS A 983 -21.82 -1.03 -55.46
C HIS A 983 -21.07 0.18 -56.02
N ARG A 984 -21.46 1.38 -55.55
CA ARG A 984 -20.72 2.63 -55.74
C ARG A 984 -19.71 2.77 -54.61
N ILE A 985 -18.42 2.79 -54.92
CA ILE A 985 -17.36 2.84 -53.90
C ILE A 985 -16.54 4.11 -54.10
N ARG A 986 -16.54 4.98 -53.11
CA ARG A 986 -15.71 6.19 -53.11
C ARG A 986 -14.38 5.86 -52.46
N VAL A 987 -13.33 5.79 -53.27
CA VAL A 987 -11.98 5.53 -52.78
C VAL A 987 -11.27 6.85 -52.55
N ARG A 988 -10.83 7.05 -51.31
CA ARG A 988 -10.00 8.18 -50.91
C ARG A 988 -8.67 7.68 -50.41
N GLY A 989 -7.61 8.36 -50.82
CA GLY A 989 -6.26 8.08 -50.36
C GLY A 989 -5.30 9.13 -50.84
N GLN A 990 -4.04 8.88 -50.54
CA GLN A 990 -2.91 9.72 -50.88
C GLN A 990 -1.86 8.81 -51.50
N MET A 991 -1.28 9.22 -52.62
CA MET A 991 -0.18 8.53 -53.27
C MET A 991 1.13 9.20 -52.85
N ASP A 992 1.99 8.48 -52.12
CA ASP A 992 3.22 9.08 -51.55
C ASP A 992 4.10 9.73 -52.63
N ARG A 993 4.20 9.10 -53.82
CA ARG A 993 4.88 9.69 -54.99
C ARG A 993 4.34 9.14 -56.31
N VAL A 994 4.22 10.01 -57.30
CA VAL A 994 3.85 9.69 -58.68
C VAL A 994 5.03 10.03 -59.60
N GLU A 995 5.42 9.10 -60.46
CA GLU A 995 6.48 9.25 -61.45
C GLU A 995 5.93 9.06 -62.87
N ALA A 996 6.48 9.78 -63.84
CA ALA A 996 6.22 9.57 -65.27
C ALA A 996 7.41 8.81 -65.88
N ASP A 997 7.14 7.74 -66.63
CA ASP A 997 8.17 7.05 -67.40
C ASP A 997 8.42 7.69 -68.78
N GLY A 998 9.45 7.22 -69.48
CA GLY A 998 9.80 7.71 -70.82
C GLY A 998 8.73 7.49 -71.91
N ASP A 999 7.71 6.67 -71.64
CA ASP A 999 6.56 6.42 -72.52
C ASP A 999 5.31 7.23 -72.10
N GLY A 1000 5.41 8.08 -71.07
CA GLY A 1000 4.32 8.92 -70.56
C GLY A 1000 3.33 8.21 -69.65
N ARG A 1001 3.66 7.02 -69.13
CA ARG A 1001 2.81 6.26 -68.20
C ARG A 1001 3.04 6.71 -66.76
N ALA A 1002 1.99 6.60 -65.94
CA ALA A 1002 2.04 6.95 -64.52
C ALA A 1002 2.44 5.76 -63.66
N TYR A 1003 3.51 5.92 -62.87
CA TYR A 1003 4.03 4.95 -61.90
C TYR A 1003 3.80 5.47 -60.48
N VAL A 1004 3.16 4.66 -59.62
CA VAL A 1004 2.92 5.06 -58.23
C VAL A 1004 3.94 4.40 -57.30
N VAL A 1005 4.57 5.17 -56.42
CA VAL A 1005 5.53 4.69 -55.43
C VAL A 1005 4.94 4.91 -54.03
N ASP A 1006 4.94 3.85 -53.22
CA ASP A 1006 4.50 3.85 -51.81
C ASP A 1006 5.68 3.49 -50.90
N PHE A 1007 5.97 4.34 -49.91
CA PHE A 1007 7.07 4.17 -48.98
C PHE A 1007 6.63 3.34 -47.78
N LYS A 1008 7.38 2.28 -47.48
CA LYS A 1008 7.15 1.43 -46.31
C LYS A 1008 8.32 1.48 -45.34
N THR A 1009 7.98 1.71 -44.07
CA THR A 1009 8.91 1.76 -42.93
C THR A 1009 8.85 0.49 -42.07
N GLY A 1010 8.31 -0.61 -42.62
CA GLY A 1010 8.19 -1.89 -41.93
C GLY A 1010 9.52 -2.62 -41.72
N LYS A 1011 9.62 -3.41 -40.64
CA LYS A 1011 10.79 -4.28 -40.37
C LYS A 1011 10.82 -5.55 -41.22
N GLN A 1012 9.77 -5.84 -41.98
CA GLN A 1012 9.66 -7.01 -42.84
C GLN A 1012 9.08 -6.58 -44.20
N ALA A 1013 9.63 -7.16 -45.27
CA ALA A 1013 9.13 -6.97 -46.64
C ALA A 1013 8.23 -8.15 -47.03
N ILE A 1014 7.16 -7.89 -47.77
CA ILE A 1014 6.23 -8.91 -48.26
C ILE A 1014 6.84 -9.76 -49.39
N GLY A 1015 6.28 -10.95 -49.63
CA GLY A 1015 6.78 -11.85 -50.68
C GLY A 1015 6.44 -11.36 -52.09
N ALA A 1016 7.22 -11.74 -53.12
CA ALA A 1016 6.97 -11.29 -54.50
C ALA A 1016 5.58 -11.67 -55.03
N ALA A 1017 5.06 -12.85 -54.65
CA ALA A 1017 3.71 -13.28 -55.01
C ALA A 1017 2.61 -12.47 -54.31
N GLU A 1018 2.88 -11.95 -53.11
CA GLU A 1018 1.95 -11.08 -52.37
C GLU A 1018 1.95 -9.66 -52.95
N VAL A 1019 3.12 -9.15 -53.38
CA VAL A 1019 3.24 -7.85 -54.07
C VAL A 1019 2.39 -7.84 -55.35
N ALA A 1020 2.44 -8.91 -56.14
CA ALA A 1020 1.67 -9.03 -57.38
C ALA A 1020 0.15 -8.88 -57.16
N ARG A 1021 -0.37 -9.27 -56.00
CA ARG A 1021 -1.79 -9.14 -55.62
C ARG A 1021 -2.02 -8.16 -54.46
N HIS A 1022 -1.14 -7.17 -54.30
CA HIS A 1022 -1.22 -6.22 -53.19
C HIS A 1022 -2.40 -5.26 -53.39
N PRO A 1023 -3.41 -5.21 -52.49
CA PRO A 1023 -4.62 -4.42 -52.71
C PRO A 1023 -4.39 -2.91 -52.76
N GLN A 1024 -3.51 -2.38 -51.90
CA GLN A 1024 -3.27 -0.94 -51.83
C GLN A 1024 -2.65 -0.41 -53.14
N LEU A 1025 -1.67 -1.13 -53.69
CA LEU A 1025 -1.01 -0.75 -54.95
C LEU A 1025 -1.98 -0.88 -56.13
N ALA A 1026 -2.79 -1.94 -56.14
CA ALA A 1026 -3.81 -2.13 -57.16
C ALA A 1026 -4.87 -1.02 -57.14
N VAL A 1027 -5.26 -0.54 -55.95
CA VAL A 1027 -6.16 0.61 -55.82
C VAL A 1027 -5.53 1.88 -56.38
N TYR A 1028 -4.23 2.12 -56.16
CA TYR A 1028 -3.56 3.28 -56.75
C TYR A 1028 -3.52 3.22 -58.29
N GLN A 1029 -3.18 2.06 -58.85
CA GLN A 1029 -3.20 1.86 -60.30
C GLN A 1029 -4.61 2.02 -60.89
N LEU A 1030 -5.65 1.57 -60.17
CA LEU A 1030 -7.04 1.76 -60.58
C LEU A 1030 -7.47 3.23 -60.46
N ALA A 1031 -7.04 3.94 -59.42
CA ALA A 1031 -7.29 5.37 -59.28
C ALA A 1031 -6.67 6.17 -60.43
N VAL A 1032 -5.45 5.82 -60.87
CA VAL A 1032 -4.84 6.37 -62.10
C VAL A 1032 -5.72 6.12 -63.32
N ARG A 1033 -6.24 4.89 -63.52
CA ARG A 1033 -7.16 4.56 -64.63
C ARG A 1033 -8.46 5.35 -64.59
N GLU A 1034 -8.93 5.74 -63.41
CA GLU A 1034 -10.16 6.51 -63.22
C GLU A 1034 -9.96 8.04 -63.24
N GLY A 1035 -8.72 8.49 -63.43
CA GLY A 1035 -8.37 9.89 -63.64
C GLY A 1035 -7.86 10.63 -62.41
N ALA A 1036 -7.37 9.91 -61.40
CA ALA A 1036 -6.82 10.51 -60.18
C ALA A 1036 -5.63 11.45 -60.42
N VAL A 1037 -4.92 11.29 -61.53
CA VAL A 1037 -3.68 12.04 -61.83
C VAL A 1037 -3.77 12.85 -63.13
N ASP A 1038 -4.96 13.01 -63.71
CA ASP A 1038 -5.14 13.69 -65.01
C ASP A 1038 -4.55 15.11 -64.98
N ASP A 1039 -4.70 15.83 -63.87
CA ASP A 1039 -4.16 17.19 -63.68
C ASP A 1039 -2.62 17.24 -63.68
N LEU A 1040 -1.94 16.14 -63.32
CA LEU A 1040 -0.47 16.05 -63.30
C LEU A 1040 0.12 15.75 -64.69
N PHE A 1041 -0.74 15.32 -65.64
CA PHE A 1041 -0.37 14.92 -67.00
C PHE A 1041 -1.07 15.82 -68.04
N ASP A 1042 -1.14 17.13 -67.76
CA ASP A 1042 -1.72 18.15 -68.65
C ASP A 1042 -3.18 17.89 -69.05
N GLY A 1043 -3.96 17.25 -68.17
CA GLY A 1043 -5.36 16.87 -68.42
C GLY A 1043 -5.54 15.65 -69.32
N VAL A 1044 -4.45 14.98 -69.70
CA VAL A 1044 -4.46 13.72 -70.46
C VAL A 1044 -4.37 12.57 -69.48
N ARG A 1045 -5.33 11.64 -69.55
CA ARG A 1045 -5.33 10.44 -68.70
C ARG A 1045 -4.18 9.50 -69.08
N PRO A 1046 -3.17 9.28 -68.21
CA PRO A 1046 -2.07 8.38 -68.51
C PRO A 1046 -2.48 6.92 -68.36
N GLU A 1047 -1.82 6.02 -69.10
CA GLU A 1047 -1.89 4.59 -68.79
C GLU A 1047 -1.10 4.29 -67.49
N PRO A 1048 -1.55 3.38 -66.61
CA PRO A 1048 -0.76 2.96 -65.46
C PRO A 1048 0.46 2.15 -65.90
N GLY A 1049 1.65 2.61 -65.53
CA GLY A 1049 2.91 1.90 -65.76
C GLY A 1049 3.19 0.79 -64.74
N GLY A 1050 2.51 0.82 -63.59
CA GLY A 1050 2.70 -0.10 -62.47
C GLY A 1050 2.74 0.65 -61.15
N ALA A 1051 3.05 -0.06 -60.06
CA ALA A 1051 3.25 0.56 -58.75
C ALA A 1051 4.35 -0.15 -57.94
N GLU A 1052 5.04 0.56 -57.05
CA GLU A 1052 6.19 0.06 -56.30
C GLU A 1052 6.05 0.27 -54.79
N LEU A 1053 6.53 -0.71 -54.02
CA LEU A 1053 6.77 -0.57 -52.58
C LEU A 1053 8.26 -0.37 -52.33
N VAL A 1054 8.61 0.75 -51.70
CA VAL A 1054 10.01 1.08 -51.36
C VAL A 1054 10.20 0.90 -49.85
N GLN A 1055 10.96 -0.13 -49.47
CA GLN A 1055 11.15 -0.53 -48.07
C GLN A 1055 12.34 0.21 -47.45
N LEU A 1056 12.12 1.35 -46.79
CA LEU A 1056 13.18 2.22 -46.27
C LEU A 1056 14.05 1.57 -45.18
N ARG A 1057 13.49 0.62 -44.41
CA ARG A 1057 14.24 -0.10 -43.37
C ARG A 1057 14.97 -1.35 -43.86
N GLN A 1058 14.79 -1.75 -45.12
CA GLN A 1058 15.38 -2.96 -45.67
C GLN A 1058 16.37 -2.61 -46.78
N GLY A 1059 17.60 -3.11 -46.66
CA GLY A 1059 18.59 -3.00 -47.72
C GLY A 1059 18.17 -3.78 -48.97
N ALA A 1060 18.53 -3.26 -50.14
CA ALA A 1060 18.40 -3.96 -51.41
C ALA A 1060 19.36 -5.17 -51.47
N ALA A 1061 19.09 -6.12 -52.37
CA ALA A 1061 20.03 -7.21 -52.60
C ALA A 1061 21.36 -6.64 -53.15
N LYS A 1062 22.49 -7.34 -52.94
CA LYS A 1062 23.82 -6.87 -53.42
C LYS A 1062 23.86 -6.53 -54.90
N ARG A 1063 23.05 -7.20 -55.72
CA ARG A 1063 22.92 -6.97 -57.18
C ARG A 1063 22.14 -5.69 -57.54
N ASP A 1064 21.36 -5.17 -56.59
CA ASP A 1064 20.41 -4.06 -56.76
C ASP A 1064 20.84 -2.83 -55.92
N GLY A 1065 22.14 -2.73 -55.59
CA GLY A 1065 22.70 -1.60 -54.83
C GLY A 1065 23.15 -1.89 -53.39
N GLY A 1066 22.80 -3.06 -52.84
CA GLY A 1066 23.22 -3.47 -51.49
C GLY A 1066 22.51 -2.74 -50.34
N GLU A 1067 23.06 -2.83 -49.13
CA GLU A 1067 22.44 -2.33 -47.88
C GLU A 1067 22.23 -0.81 -47.83
N SER A 1068 22.86 -0.06 -48.72
CA SER A 1068 22.79 1.40 -48.79
C SER A 1068 21.58 1.91 -49.57
N LEU A 1069 20.91 1.06 -50.35
CA LEU A 1069 19.68 1.38 -51.06
C LEU A 1069 18.48 0.63 -50.48
N PRO A 1070 17.26 1.20 -50.53
CA PRO A 1070 16.06 0.53 -50.07
C PRO A 1070 15.67 -0.60 -51.01
N LYS A 1071 15.10 -1.67 -50.47
CA LYS A 1071 14.52 -2.76 -51.27
C LYS A 1071 13.25 -2.26 -51.97
N VAL A 1072 13.26 -2.26 -53.31
CA VAL A 1072 12.10 -1.91 -54.15
C VAL A 1072 11.37 -3.18 -54.60
N GLN A 1073 10.04 -3.18 -54.53
CA GLN A 1073 9.20 -4.28 -54.97
C GLN A 1073 8.10 -3.76 -55.90
N ALA A 1074 8.20 -4.08 -57.20
CA ALA A 1074 7.24 -3.63 -58.20
C ALA A 1074 6.05 -4.59 -58.35
N GLN A 1075 4.87 -4.01 -58.55
CA GLN A 1075 3.67 -4.63 -59.06
C GLN A 1075 3.48 -4.15 -60.51
N GLU A 1076 3.47 -5.11 -61.43
CA GLU A 1076 3.21 -4.86 -62.85
C GLU A 1076 1.81 -4.24 -63.08
N PRO A 1077 1.58 -3.62 -64.25
CA PRO A 1077 0.25 -3.14 -64.66
C PRO A 1077 -0.85 -4.17 -64.43
N LEU A 1078 -1.98 -3.73 -63.90
CA LEU A 1078 -3.09 -4.63 -63.56
C LEU A 1078 -3.69 -5.34 -64.78
N GLU A 1079 -3.64 -6.66 -64.78
CA GLU A 1079 -4.36 -7.53 -65.73
C GLU A 1079 -5.59 -8.18 -65.04
N GLY A 1080 -6.80 -8.00 -65.62
CA GLY A 1080 -8.05 -8.63 -65.17
C GLY A 1080 -8.94 -7.81 -64.21
N GLU A 1081 -10.07 -8.40 -63.76
CA GLU A 1081 -11.13 -7.73 -62.97
C GLU A 1081 -11.06 -7.98 -61.44
N TRP A 1082 -10.06 -8.72 -60.96
CA TRP A 1082 -9.99 -9.18 -59.56
C TRP A 1082 -10.02 -8.05 -58.50
N VAL A 1083 -9.57 -6.85 -58.85
CA VAL A 1083 -9.60 -5.67 -57.95
C VAL A 1083 -11.03 -5.16 -57.77
N GLY A 1084 -11.84 -5.20 -58.82
CA GLY A 1084 -13.26 -4.88 -58.77
C GLY A 1084 -14.02 -5.84 -57.86
N ASP A 1085 -13.77 -7.15 -57.99
CA ASP A 1085 -14.35 -8.17 -57.10
C ASP A 1085 -13.95 -7.97 -55.62
N LEU A 1086 -12.69 -7.58 -55.39
CA LEU A 1086 -12.16 -7.30 -54.06
C LEU A 1086 -12.88 -6.11 -53.41
N LEU A 1087 -13.04 -5.03 -54.17
CA LEU A 1087 -13.74 -3.81 -53.76
C LEU A 1087 -15.23 -4.10 -53.48
N ALA A 1088 -15.91 -4.83 -54.36
CA ALA A 1088 -17.31 -5.23 -54.17
C ALA A 1088 -17.48 -6.08 -52.89
N THR A 1089 -16.58 -7.05 -52.66
CA THR A 1089 -16.59 -7.90 -51.47
C THR A 1089 -16.38 -7.09 -50.19
N ALA A 1090 -15.46 -6.13 -50.20
CA ALA A 1090 -15.19 -5.27 -49.04
C ALA A 1090 -16.36 -4.32 -48.75
N ALA A 1091 -16.95 -3.71 -49.79
CA ALA A 1091 -18.13 -2.86 -49.66
C ALA A 1091 -19.33 -3.64 -49.10
N GLY A 1092 -19.58 -4.86 -49.59
CA GLY A 1092 -20.63 -5.74 -49.06
C GLY A 1092 -20.47 -6.03 -47.56
N LYS A 1093 -19.26 -6.37 -47.11
CA LYS A 1093 -18.96 -6.60 -45.68
C LYS A 1093 -19.28 -5.38 -44.81
N VAL A 1094 -19.01 -4.17 -45.30
CA VAL A 1094 -19.30 -2.92 -44.58
C VAL A 1094 -20.79 -2.64 -44.53
N LEU A 1095 -21.52 -2.81 -45.64
CA LEU A 1095 -22.96 -2.54 -45.76
C LEU A 1095 -23.86 -3.60 -45.10
N ASP A 1096 -23.34 -4.81 -44.91
CA ASP A 1096 -24.03 -5.88 -44.18
C ASP A 1096 -23.91 -5.73 -42.65
N GLU A 1097 -23.00 -4.87 -42.18
CA GLU A 1097 -22.72 -4.60 -40.77
C GLU A 1097 -22.41 -5.88 -39.96
N ARG A 1098 -21.89 -6.90 -40.65
CA ARG A 1098 -21.54 -8.21 -40.08
C ARG A 1098 -20.04 -8.43 -40.18
N PHE A 1099 -19.34 -8.01 -39.13
CA PHE A 1099 -17.88 -8.08 -39.05
C PHE A 1099 -17.43 -9.39 -38.40
N THR A 1100 -17.40 -10.48 -39.18
CA THR A 1100 -16.93 -11.77 -38.69
C THR A 1100 -15.39 -11.80 -38.58
N PRO A 1101 -14.82 -12.38 -37.50
CA PRO A 1101 -13.38 -12.52 -37.38
C PRO A 1101 -12.83 -13.59 -38.33
N THR A 1102 -11.71 -13.29 -38.98
CA THR A 1102 -10.94 -14.25 -39.79
C THR A 1102 -9.68 -14.63 -39.03
N ALA A 1103 -9.40 -15.94 -38.89
CA ALA A 1103 -8.18 -16.40 -38.20
C ALA A 1103 -6.98 -16.44 -39.15
N GLY A 1104 -5.84 -15.91 -38.73
CA GLY A 1104 -4.59 -15.90 -39.50
C GLY A 1104 -3.36 -15.56 -38.66
N GLN A 1105 -2.19 -15.36 -39.29
CA GLN A 1105 -0.95 -15.01 -38.58
C GLN A 1105 -1.07 -13.69 -37.80
N HIS A 1106 -1.84 -12.73 -38.33
CA HIS A 1106 -2.14 -11.44 -37.70
C HIS A 1106 -2.78 -11.58 -36.30
N CYS A 1107 -3.43 -12.70 -35.99
CA CYS A 1107 -4.06 -12.94 -34.68
C CYS A 1107 -3.06 -13.03 -33.51
N ALA A 1108 -1.76 -13.28 -33.78
CA ALA A 1108 -0.75 -13.37 -32.72
C ALA A 1108 -0.41 -11.99 -32.11
N HIS A 1109 -0.61 -10.92 -32.87
CA HIS A 1109 -0.25 -9.54 -32.54
C HIS A 1109 -1.45 -8.59 -32.61
N CYS A 1110 -2.66 -9.13 -32.76
CA CYS A 1110 -3.91 -8.37 -32.77
C CYS A 1110 -4.23 -7.83 -31.37
N ALA A 1111 -4.42 -6.52 -31.25
CA ALA A 1111 -4.79 -5.83 -30.01
C ALA A 1111 -6.15 -6.29 -29.44
N PHE A 1112 -7.04 -6.82 -30.29
CA PHE A 1112 -8.41 -7.21 -29.93
C PHE A 1112 -8.58 -8.69 -29.56
N ARG A 1113 -7.48 -9.42 -29.33
CA ARG A 1113 -7.51 -10.87 -29.06
C ARG A 1113 -8.44 -11.26 -27.90
N ALA A 1114 -8.48 -10.45 -26.84
CA ALA A 1114 -9.31 -10.70 -25.66
C ALA A 1114 -10.83 -10.53 -25.90
N SER A 1115 -11.23 -9.93 -27.02
CA SER A 1115 -12.65 -9.72 -27.38
C SER A 1115 -13.03 -10.42 -28.68
N CYS A 1116 -12.13 -11.24 -29.25
CA CYS A 1116 -12.35 -11.93 -30.51
C CYS A 1116 -12.89 -13.34 -30.27
N SER A 1117 -14.09 -13.63 -30.75
CA SER A 1117 -14.75 -14.93 -30.61
C SER A 1117 -14.00 -16.08 -31.31
N ALA A 1118 -13.14 -15.79 -32.28
CA ALA A 1118 -12.29 -16.78 -32.96
C ALA A 1118 -11.06 -17.21 -32.13
N ARG A 1119 -10.76 -16.55 -31.00
CA ARG A 1119 -9.59 -16.82 -30.15
C ARG A 1119 -10.03 -17.36 -28.79
N PRO A 1120 -9.28 -18.30 -28.17
CA PRO A 1120 -9.65 -18.88 -26.88
C PRO A 1120 -9.90 -17.83 -25.79
N GLU A 1121 -9.13 -16.73 -25.79
CA GLU A 1121 -9.21 -15.67 -24.80
C GLU A 1121 -10.50 -14.83 -24.91
N GLY A 1122 -11.07 -14.73 -26.11
CA GLY A 1122 -12.28 -13.94 -26.40
C GLY A 1122 -13.51 -14.81 -26.65
N ARG A 1123 -13.44 -16.12 -26.40
CA ARG A 1123 -14.61 -17.00 -26.51
C ARG A 1123 -15.68 -16.61 -25.50
N HIS A 1124 -16.94 -16.72 -25.92
CA HIS A 1124 -18.07 -16.53 -25.03
C HIS A 1124 -18.03 -17.61 -23.94
N VAL A 1125 -18.20 -17.17 -22.68
CA VAL A 1125 -18.25 -18.07 -21.52
C VAL A 1125 -19.58 -18.83 -21.45
N VAL A 1126 -20.60 -18.32 -22.15
CA VAL A 1126 -21.94 -18.90 -22.27
C VAL A 1126 -22.18 -19.13 -23.76
N GLU A 1127 -22.18 -20.40 -24.18
CA GLU A 1127 -22.60 -20.85 -25.52
C GLU A 1127 -24.10 -21.16 -25.56
#